data_AF-A0A327PDB3-F1
#
_entry.id   AF-A0A327PDB3-F1
#
_cell.length_a   1.000
_cell.length_b   1.000
_cell.length_c   1.000
_cell.angle_alpha   90.00
_cell.angle_beta   90.00
_cell.angle_gamma   90.00
#
_symmetry.space_group_name_H-M   'P 1'
#
loop_
_entity.id
_entity.type
_entity.pdbx_description
1 polymer ?
#
loop_
_entity_poly.entity_id
_entity_poly.type
_entity_poly.pdbx_seq_one_letter_code
_entity_poly.pdbx_strand_id
1 'polypeptide(L)'
;MKFHKIGAVLVVLLLGSQILFAQQKRPLTHADYDGWERMASEKITKNGKWVGYQISPQDGDGRLEILSFKDPNQRQVIPRASSFDFSADDLYAVGRIVPETDSVYVLKLKKTKKEDMPSDSLFIYNMAEDKMEKLPRVKSFALPEEAGTWIAIHFEKEKKEKAKEDKDVEADSTAKAEKPKKTDGTLLKVRKLDGTLSYDFERVKSYSFSKNGDFLQYVLAEEDTLDNAAIYLLNLTSGESKLISEGMTSYSEVTFSPEAKYLAYLATDDSAKAKKPYHSVFLVETNKGEPKEIATKDSEGILSNGRISENGNLKFSENEERLFFGVAPDYVDYSYESDTTILDEDRVSLDIWAWQDSEIQPMQLKNKGREERFSYLAAIDLNTDKITQLADLDVKNVSLESKVERDFGLAYSDDPYRINYSWDIQIGRDLYLIDFTDGSRTLIEKDASGFPSISPEGKYVYWYDGRDSSWVAYDVAQKAKINLTKELSEVFYEELHDSPSLPGSYGNAGWLAGDEAFLVYDRFDIWKIDPKNPSAAVNLTQGEGRKASIVFRRQDLDREERSIDPKGQLLLTAFNEVTKDAGYFTGTFDGKSAPKKLIMTANRYSGLSKAKESSELILNKSTYQENPDLYLTDLSFKNLKKVSNLNPQQANVNWGSVELVDYLSSEGDPLQGLLFKPENFDASKKYPMMVYFYERNSDGLHNYRAPAPSASTINIPYFVSNDYLVFVPDIKYELGLPGPSAYSCIIPGVQSIVAKGFVDAKNMAIQGQSWGGYQVAYLITQTDMFKAAGAGAPVVNMTSAYGGIRWGTGMSRMFQYEQTQSRIGGTLWEKPVYYLENSPLFFMDRVKTPVLIMHNDEDGSVPWYQGIEMFMALKRLHQPAWLLQYNGEDHNLVQRKNRKDLSVRLSQFFDHYLKGAPAPLWMSEGLPAVQKGKTLKYELED
;
A
#
# COMPACT_ATOMS: atom_id res chain seq x y z
N MET A 1 40.64 64.00 54.37
CA MET A 1 41.36 64.64 53.25
C MET A 1 41.84 63.55 52.29
N LYS A 2 41.29 63.54 51.06
CA LYS A 2 41.92 63.25 49.74
C LYS A 2 42.92 62.07 49.52
N PHE A 3 42.69 61.35 48.40
CA PHE A 3 43.62 60.53 47.57
C PHE A 3 44.04 59.14 48.14
N HIS A 4 44.31 58.03 47.43
CA HIS A 4 44.14 57.50 46.06
C HIS A 4 44.73 56.05 46.04
N LYS A 5 44.31 55.23 45.06
CA LYS A 5 44.99 54.04 44.45
C LYS A 5 45.09 52.72 45.26
N ILE A 6 44.43 51.62 44.85
CA ILE A 6 44.58 50.67 43.70
C ILE A 6 45.11 49.34 44.27
N GLY A 7 44.49 48.22 43.88
CA GLY A 7 45.23 46.97 43.71
C GLY A 7 44.47 45.70 44.04
N ALA A 8 43.91 45.07 43.00
CA ALA A 8 43.86 43.64 42.75
C ALA A 8 43.48 42.68 43.90
N VAL A 9 42.35 41.99 43.75
CA VAL A 9 42.19 40.52 43.96
C VAL A 9 40.72 40.05 43.87
N LEU A 10 39.72 40.92 43.91
CA LEU A 10 38.32 40.49 44.15
C LEU A 10 37.34 40.56 42.96
N VAL A 11 37.80 40.34 41.71
CA VAL A 11 36.90 40.33 40.51
C VAL A 11 37.12 39.13 39.57
N VAL A 12 37.89 38.10 39.94
CA VAL A 12 38.16 36.94 39.05
C VAL A 12 37.42 35.63 39.45
N LEU A 13 36.52 35.64 40.44
CA LEU A 13 35.87 34.41 40.92
C LEU A 13 34.34 34.33 40.75
N LEU A 14 33.76 35.08 39.81
CA LEU A 14 32.31 35.03 39.52
C LEU A 14 31.96 34.90 38.02
N LEU A 15 32.90 34.46 37.18
CA LEU A 15 32.64 34.12 35.78
C LEU A 15 33.33 32.79 35.45
N GLY A 16 32.57 31.69 35.47
CA GLY A 16 33.05 30.42 34.92
C GLY A 16 32.54 29.17 35.63
N SER A 17 31.23 28.90 35.52
CA SER A 17 30.71 27.52 35.57
C SER A 17 29.21 27.51 35.26
N GLN A 18 28.82 27.85 34.02
CA GLN A 18 27.63 27.19 33.48
C GLN A 18 28.07 25.80 33.06
N ILE A 19 28.04 24.88 34.02
CA ILE A 19 28.05 23.45 33.71
C ILE A 19 26.74 23.23 32.95
N LEU A 20 26.84 23.06 31.63
CA LEU A 20 25.81 22.40 30.84
C LEU A 20 25.61 21.02 31.47
N PHE A 21 24.61 20.89 32.34
CA PHE A 21 24.07 19.57 32.64
C PHE A 21 23.48 19.07 31.32
N ALA A 22 24.18 18.14 30.66
CA ALA A 22 23.59 17.37 29.58
C ALA A 22 22.31 16.74 30.15
N GLN A 23 21.16 17.12 29.61
CA GLN A 23 19.88 16.55 30.01
C GLN A 23 19.96 15.05 29.78
N GLN A 24 19.85 14.26 30.85
CA GLN A 24 19.93 12.81 30.77
C GLN A 24 18.78 12.32 29.88
N LYS A 25 19.11 11.61 28.80
CA LYS A 25 18.12 11.02 27.90
C LYS A 25 17.24 10.02 28.69
N ARG A 26 15.96 9.99 28.37
CA ARG A 26 14.98 9.10 29.02
C ARG A 26 14.64 7.89 28.13
N PRO A 27 14.15 6.78 28.68
CA PRO A 27 13.55 5.74 27.86
C PRO A 27 12.29 6.22 27.13
N LEU A 28 11.99 5.57 26.01
CA LEU A 28 10.74 5.69 25.27
C LEU A 28 9.58 5.15 26.12
N THR A 29 8.44 5.82 26.01
CA THR A 29 7.17 5.45 26.63
C THR A 29 6.10 5.30 25.56
N HIS A 30 5.00 4.61 25.87
CA HIS A 30 3.89 4.47 24.92
C HIS A 30 3.23 5.80 24.54
N ALA A 31 3.41 6.86 25.35
CA ALA A 31 2.90 8.21 25.04
C ALA A 31 3.67 8.90 23.91
N ASP A 32 4.90 8.45 23.60
CA ASP A 32 5.73 9.05 22.55
C ASP A 32 5.26 8.72 21.13
N TYR A 33 4.44 7.69 20.99
CA TYR A 33 4.04 7.16 19.68
C TYR A 33 3.19 8.13 18.85
N ASP A 34 2.32 8.90 19.49
CA ASP A 34 1.36 9.77 18.80
C ASP A 34 2.08 10.90 18.06
N GLY A 35 3.02 11.56 18.72
CA GLY A 35 3.80 12.66 18.16
C GLY A 35 4.95 12.23 17.23
N TRP A 36 5.17 10.93 17.02
CA TRP A 36 6.24 10.47 16.12
C TRP A 36 5.84 10.73 14.66
N GLU A 37 6.65 11.52 13.99
CA GLU A 37 6.46 12.02 12.63
C GLU A 37 6.97 11.04 11.58
N ARG A 38 6.34 11.09 10.40
CA ARG A 38 6.80 10.44 9.17
C ARG A 38 6.73 11.41 7.99
N MET A 39 7.50 11.12 6.95
CA MET A 39 7.31 11.72 5.62
C MET A 39 6.03 11.11 5.03
N ALA A 40 5.02 11.95 4.79
CA ALA A 40 3.72 11.51 4.27
C ALA A 40 3.66 11.62 2.75
N SER A 41 4.29 12.64 2.18
CA SER A 41 4.45 12.82 0.73
C SER A 41 5.56 13.83 0.45
N GLU A 42 6.17 13.72 -0.74
CA GLU A 42 7.22 14.61 -1.22
C GLU A 42 7.08 14.78 -2.74
N LYS A 43 7.28 16.00 -3.23
CA LYS A 43 7.13 16.38 -4.64
C LYS A 43 8.17 17.43 -5.02
N ILE A 44 8.58 17.41 -6.28
CA ILE A 44 9.42 18.43 -6.93
C ILE A 44 8.69 18.93 -8.18
N THR A 45 8.77 20.23 -8.45
CA THR A 45 8.18 20.83 -9.66
C THR A 45 8.83 20.31 -10.94
N LYS A 46 8.12 20.39 -12.08
CA LYS A 46 8.62 19.89 -13.38
C LYS A 46 9.97 20.53 -13.73
N ASN A 47 10.11 21.83 -13.47
CA ASN A 47 11.32 22.63 -13.68
C ASN A 47 12.39 22.51 -12.58
N GLY A 48 12.16 21.74 -11.52
CA GLY A 48 13.10 21.50 -10.42
C GLY A 48 13.35 22.67 -9.46
N LYS A 49 12.62 23.78 -9.57
CA LYS A 49 12.86 24.98 -8.74
C LYS A 49 12.30 24.89 -7.32
N TRP A 50 11.20 24.16 -7.13
CA TRP A 50 10.49 24.07 -5.86
C TRP A 50 10.31 22.63 -5.42
N VAL A 51 10.38 22.44 -4.11
CA VAL A 51 10.17 21.15 -3.46
C VAL A 51 9.14 21.34 -2.35
N GLY A 52 8.17 20.44 -2.29
CA GLY A 52 7.14 20.40 -1.26
C GLY A 52 7.15 19.04 -0.58
N TYR A 53 7.07 19.01 0.74
CA TYR A 53 6.91 17.75 1.47
C TYR A 53 6.03 17.90 2.71
N GLN A 54 5.22 16.87 2.94
CA GLN A 54 4.30 16.79 4.07
C GLN A 54 4.89 15.93 5.18
N ILE A 55 4.98 16.49 6.38
CA ILE A 55 5.32 15.78 7.61
C ILE A 55 4.04 15.54 8.38
N SER A 56 3.82 14.33 8.87
CA SER A 56 2.62 13.99 9.65
C SER A 56 2.98 13.16 10.87
N PRO A 57 2.50 13.53 12.08
CA PRO A 57 2.56 12.65 13.24
C PRO A 57 1.71 11.39 13.00
N GLN A 58 1.88 10.36 13.81
CA GLN A 58 1.03 9.18 13.73
C GLN A 58 -0.41 9.46 14.17
N ASP A 59 -0.59 10.40 15.09
CA ASP A 59 -1.89 10.86 15.57
C ASP A 59 -1.75 12.34 15.94
N GLY A 60 -2.53 13.21 15.27
CA GLY A 60 -2.44 14.66 15.42
C GLY A 60 -2.24 15.42 14.11
N ASP A 61 -1.85 16.68 14.24
CA ASP A 61 -1.81 17.63 13.12
C ASP A 61 -0.46 17.64 12.41
N GLY A 62 -0.47 17.38 11.10
CA GLY A 62 0.70 17.46 10.23
C GLY A 62 1.01 18.89 9.75
N ARG A 63 2.02 19.01 8.89
CA ARG A 63 2.38 20.25 8.20
C ARG A 63 2.94 19.97 6.80
N LEU A 64 2.76 20.92 5.90
CA LEU A 64 3.46 20.98 4.62
C LEU A 64 4.59 22.01 4.71
N GLU A 65 5.75 21.67 4.17
CA GLU A 65 6.85 22.62 3.98
C GLU A 65 7.14 22.72 2.48
N ILE A 66 7.16 23.95 1.96
CA ILE A 66 7.50 24.26 0.57
C ILE A 66 8.74 25.13 0.57
N LEU A 67 9.74 24.78 -0.24
CA LEU A 67 11.03 25.45 -0.27
C LEU A 67 11.59 25.54 -1.69
N SER A 68 12.49 26.50 -1.90
CA SER A 68 13.26 26.59 -3.14
C SER A 68 14.39 25.57 -3.13
N PHE A 69 14.59 24.87 -4.25
CA PHE A 69 15.70 23.93 -4.42
C PHE A 69 17.08 24.62 -4.22
N LYS A 70 17.21 25.86 -4.70
CA LYS A 70 18.47 26.64 -4.63
C LYS A 70 18.73 27.21 -3.23
N ASP A 71 17.69 27.68 -2.55
CA ASP A 71 17.77 28.22 -1.19
C ASP A 71 16.74 27.56 -0.25
N PRO A 72 17.00 26.32 0.21
CA PRO A 72 16.07 25.56 1.04
C PRO A 72 15.92 26.09 2.48
N ASN A 73 16.69 27.12 2.86
CA ASN A 73 16.54 27.76 4.16
C ASN A 73 15.33 28.68 4.20
N GLN A 74 14.92 29.23 3.05
CA GLN A 74 13.67 29.95 2.90
C GLN A 74 12.57 28.96 2.57
N ARG A 75 11.64 28.78 3.51
CA ARG A 75 10.52 27.84 3.35
C ARG A 75 9.23 28.40 3.92
N GLN A 76 8.15 28.06 3.24
CA GLN A 76 6.79 28.30 3.72
C GLN A 76 6.29 27.05 4.45
N VAL A 77 5.83 27.23 5.68
CA VAL A 77 5.21 26.16 6.49
C VAL A 77 3.70 26.37 6.53
N ILE A 78 2.95 25.34 6.18
CA ILE A 78 1.48 25.35 6.17
C ILE A 78 0.98 24.30 7.17
N PRO A 79 0.55 24.71 8.38
CA PRO A 79 0.02 23.79 9.38
C PRO A 79 -1.24 23.10 8.89
N ARG A 80 -1.40 21.81 9.24
CA ARG A 80 -2.55 20.96 8.90
C ARG A 80 -2.79 20.78 7.39
N ALA A 81 -1.81 21.13 6.57
CA ALA A 81 -1.90 20.94 5.14
C ALA A 81 -1.87 19.44 4.77
N SER A 82 -2.69 19.05 3.80
CA SER A 82 -2.77 17.69 3.26
C SER A 82 -3.16 17.69 1.79
N SER A 83 -2.87 16.58 1.09
CA SER A 83 -3.30 16.36 -0.30
C SER A 83 -2.90 17.51 -1.24
N PHE A 84 -1.65 17.97 -1.15
CA PHE A 84 -1.19 19.09 -1.96
C PHE A 84 -0.67 18.65 -3.33
N ASP A 85 -0.72 19.57 -4.29
CA ASP A 85 -0.06 19.45 -5.59
C ASP A 85 0.53 20.78 -6.07
N PHE A 86 1.40 20.68 -7.09
CA PHE A 86 1.86 21.84 -7.85
C PHE A 86 1.00 22.04 -9.09
N SER A 87 0.79 23.30 -9.48
CA SER A 87 0.16 23.63 -10.76
C SER A 87 1.05 23.25 -11.94
N ALA A 88 0.45 23.05 -13.11
CA ALA A 88 1.17 22.63 -14.33
C ALA A 88 2.27 23.61 -14.78
N ASP A 89 2.14 24.90 -14.44
CA ASP A 89 3.12 25.96 -14.72
C ASP A 89 4.21 26.11 -13.63
N ASP A 90 4.19 25.25 -12.61
CA ASP A 90 5.11 25.25 -11.46
C ASP A 90 5.11 26.56 -10.64
N LEU A 91 4.08 27.41 -10.74
CA LEU A 91 4.00 28.68 -10.01
C LEU A 91 3.23 28.59 -8.69
N TYR A 92 2.27 27.67 -8.59
CA TYR A 92 1.38 27.54 -7.45
C TYR A 92 1.51 26.19 -6.76
N ALA A 93 1.38 26.19 -5.44
CA ALA A 93 1.06 25.00 -4.66
C ALA A 93 -0.37 25.12 -4.12
N VAL A 94 -1.14 24.05 -4.25
CA VAL A 94 -2.55 24.01 -3.84
C VAL A 94 -2.79 22.77 -3.00
N GLY A 95 -3.53 22.90 -1.91
CA GLY A 95 -3.88 21.75 -1.08
C GLY A 95 -4.92 22.07 -0.03
N ARG A 96 -5.33 21.06 0.73
CA ARG A 96 -6.32 21.21 1.80
C ARG A 96 -5.65 21.53 3.12
N ILE A 97 -6.34 22.27 3.98
CA ILE A 97 -6.03 22.45 5.40
C ILE A 97 -7.13 21.73 6.18
N VAL A 98 -6.80 20.63 6.85
CA VAL A 98 -7.77 19.86 7.62
C VAL A 98 -8.08 20.52 8.97
N PRO A 99 -9.26 20.32 9.56
CA PRO A 99 -9.57 20.76 10.91
C PRO A 99 -8.56 20.25 11.94
N GLU A 100 -8.30 21.04 12.97
CA GLU A 100 -7.44 20.66 14.09
C GLU A 100 -7.97 19.42 14.80
N THR A 101 -7.10 18.42 14.99
CA THR A 101 -7.46 17.10 15.51
C THR A 101 -8.11 17.18 16.90
N ASP A 102 -7.52 17.96 17.81
CA ASP A 102 -8.03 18.12 19.18
C ASP A 102 -9.41 18.80 19.22
N SER A 103 -9.59 19.82 18.38
CA SER A 103 -10.88 20.50 18.23
C SER A 103 -11.96 19.54 17.74
N VAL A 104 -11.66 18.71 16.73
CA VAL A 104 -12.56 17.67 16.23
C VAL A 104 -12.87 16.64 17.32
N TYR A 105 -11.87 16.21 18.09
CA TYR A 105 -12.03 15.26 19.18
C TYR A 105 -12.95 15.79 20.28
N VAL A 106 -12.76 17.04 20.73
CA VAL A 106 -13.62 17.70 21.73
C VAL A 106 -15.07 17.81 21.23
N LEU A 107 -15.28 18.13 19.94
CA LEU A 107 -16.62 18.19 19.35
C LEU A 107 -17.30 16.81 19.28
N LYS A 108 -16.54 15.75 18.97
CA LYS A 108 -17.03 14.37 19.04
C LYS A 108 -17.47 13.99 20.46
N LEU A 109 -16.68 14.36 21.48
CA LEU A 109 -17.07 14.15 22.88
C LEU A 109 -18.36 14.89 23.26
N LYS A 110 -18.57 16.09 22.71
CA LYS A 110 -19.81 16.87 22.86
C LYS A 110 -20.98 16.34 22.02
N LYS A 111 -20.78 15.27 21.23
CA LYS A 111 -21.77 14.69 20.30
C LYS A 111 -22.30 15.74 19.31
N THR A 112 -21.44 16.64 18.85
CA THR A 112 -21.78 17.64 17.84
C THR A 112 -22.29 16.97 16.57
N LYS A 113 -23.35 17.53 15.96
CA LYS A 113 -23.95 16.98 14.74
C LYS A 113 -22.97 17.08 13.57
N LYS A 114 -23.08 16.16 12.60
CA LYS A 114 -22.17 16.10 11.44
C LYS A 114 -22.15 17.42 10.67
N GLU A 115 -23.30 18.06 10.46
CA GLU A 115 -23.41 19.36 9.78
C GLU A 115 -22.74 20.53 10.54
N ASP A 116 -22.53 20.39 11.85
CA ASP A 116 -21.91 21.41 12.69
C ASP A 116 -20.40 21.22 12.85
N MET A 117 -19.85 20.07 12.41
CA MET A 117 -18.41 19.80 12.45
C MET A 117 -17.62 20.81 11.59
N PRO A 118 -16.38 21.14 11.96
CA PRO A 118 -15.50 21.92 11.11
C PRO A 118 -15.16 21.12 9.84
N SER A 119 -15.00 21.82 8.73
CA SER A 119 -14.62 21.23 7.46
C SER A 119 -13.28 21.70 6.95
N ASP A 120 -12.75 20.97 5.97
CA ASP A 120 -11.50 21.29 5.31
C ASP A 120 -11.59 22.70 4.69
N SER A 121 -10.45 23.37 4.66
CA SER A 121 -10.24 24.60 3.88
C SER A 121 -9.25 24.30 2.76
N LEU A 122 -9.13 25.19 1.78
CA LEU A 122 -8.13 25.14 0.73
C LEU A 122 -7.09 26.24 0.96
N PHE A 123 -5.83 25.97 0.66
CA PHE A 123 -4.82 27.00 0.43
C PHE A 123 -4.41 27.03 -1.04
N ILE A 124 -4.13 28.21 -1.55
CA ILE A 124 -3.52 28.45 -2.86
C ILE A 124 -2.32 29.36 -2.60
N TYR A 125 -1.12 28.86 -2.86
CA TYR A 125 0.14 29.56 -2.56
C TYR A 125 0.91 29.83 -3.85
N ASN A 126 1.05 31.11 -4.20
CA ASN A 126 1.94 31.55 -5.27
C ASN A 126 3.37 31.59 -4.71
N MET A 127 4.22 30.68 -5.18
CA MET A 127 5.57 30.48 -4.65
C MET A 127 6.54 31.58 -5.11
N ALA A 128 6.31 32.19 -6.27
CA ALA A 128 7.17 33.25 -6.79
C ALA A 128 6.93 34.60 -6.11
N GLU A 129 5.68 34.92 -5.76
CA GLU A 129 5.30 36.17 -5.10
C GLU A 129 5.24 36.08 -3.58
N ASP A 130 5.40 34.88 -3.01
CA ASP A 130 5.21 34.58 -1.59
C ASP A 130 3.83 35.04 -1.05
N LYS A 131 2.76 34.73 -1.80
CA LYS A 131 1.38 35.10 -1.46
C LYS A 131 0.49 33.89 -1.29
N MET A 132 -0.30 33.88 -0.21
CA MET A 132 -1.21 32.78 0.12
C MET A 132 -2.66 33.25 0.24
N GLU A 133 -3.55 32.57 -0.46
CA GLU A 133 -5.01 32.66 -0.33
C GLU A 133 -5.53 31.44 0.43
N LYS A 134 -6.57 31.61 1.26
CA LYS A 134 -7.26 30.52 1.95
C LYS A 134 -8.76 30.62 1.76
N LEU A 135 -9.39 29.50 1.40
CA LEU A 135 -10.83 29.40 1.16
C LEU A 135 -11.44 28.34 2.09
N PRO A 136 -12.44 28.69 2.92
CA PRO A 136 -13.00 27.75 3.88
C PRO A 136 -14.02 26.81 3.24
N ARG A 137 -14.36 25.71 3.93
CA ARG A 137 -15.51 24.82 3.63
C ARG A 137 -15.41 24.12 2.27
N VAL A 138 -14.24 23.60 1.95
CA VAL A 138 -13.95 22.91 0.70
C VAL A 138 -14.14 21.41 0.87
N LYS A 139 -14.97 20.83 0.00
CA LYS A 139 -15.24 19.39 -0.10
C LYS A 139 -14.17 18.69 -0.94
N SER A 140 -13.80 19.28 -2.08
CA SER A 140 -12.73 18.79 -2.95
C SER A 140 -12.20 19.90 -3.87
N PHE A 141 -11.04 19.68 -4.48
CA PHE A 141 -10.52 20.52 -5.54
C PHE A 141 -9.85 19.67 -6.64
N ALA A 142 -9.69 20.24 -7.83
CA ALA A 142 -8.90 19.64 -8.90
C ALA A 142 -8.09 20.70 -9.65
N LEU A 143 -6.97 20.27 -10.22
CA LEU A 143 -6.17 21.02 -11.19
C LEU A 143 -6.15 20.22 -12.51
N PRO A 144 -6.01 20.89 -13.66
CA PRO A 144 -5.64 20.22 -14.90
C PRO A 144 -4.33 19.42 -14.76
N GLU A 145 -4.19 18.34 -15.52
CA GLU A 145 -3.07 17.41 -15.40
C GLU A 145 -1.80 17.92 -16.11
N GLU A 146 -1.92 18.36 -17.36
CA GLU A 146 -0.76 18.66 -18.21
C GLU A 146 -0.48 20.16 -18.34
N ALA A 147 -1.54 20.97 -18.47
CA ALA A 147 -1.45 22.39 -18.82
C ALA A 147 -2.56 23.24 -18.21
N GLY A 148 -2.42 24.57 -18.28
CA GLY A 148 -3.43 25.53 -17.84
C GLY A 148 -3.20 26.07 -16.42
N THR A 149 -3.87 27.18 -16.12
CA THR A 149 -3.76 27.90 -14.83
C THR A 149 -5.08 27.92 -14.07
N TRP A 150 -5.87 26.85 -14.22
CA TRP A 150 -7.22 26.73 -13.65
C TRP A 150 -7.25 25.89 -12.39
N ILE A 151 -8.24 26.16 -11.55
CA ILE A 151 -8.62 25.34 -10.41
C ILE A 151 -10.14 25.25 -10.33
N ALA A 152 -10.63 24.04 -10.04
CA ALA A 152 -12.03 23.79 -9.68
C ALA A 152 -12.11 23.50 -8.18
N ILE A 153 -13.01 24.18 -7.47
CA ILE A 153 -13.15 24.14 -6.01
C ILE A 153 -14.61 23.83 -5.70
N HIS A 154 -14.85 22.66 -5.13
CA HIS A 154 -16.19 22.21 -4.75
C HIS A 154 -16.39 22.44 -3.25
N PHE A 155 -17.38 23.25 -2.88
CA PHE A 155 -17.67 23.62 -1.50
C PHE A 155 -18.65 22.67 -0.82
N GLU A 156 -18.70 22.72 0.51
CA GLU A 156 -19.76 22.08 1.29
C GLU A 156 -21.04 22.94 1.36
N LYS A 157 -22.18 22.31 1.66
CA LYS A 157 -23.49 22.98 1.84
C LYS A 157 -23.45 24.08 2.87
N GLU A 158 -23.86 25.30 2.47
CA GLU A 158 -23.91 26.47 3.35
C GLU A 158 -24.60 26.20 4.69
N LYS A 159 -23.97 26.66 5.78
CA LYS A 159 -24.59 26.65 7.10
C LYS A 159 -25.69 27.72 7.10
N LYS A 160 -26.94 27.32 7.32
CA LYS A 160 -28.02 28.28 7.54
C LYS A 160 -27.66 29.14 8.74
N GLU A 161 -27.54 30.45 8.55
CA GLU A 161 -27.42 31.38 9.68
C GLU A 161 -28.65 31.20 10.57
N LYS A 162 -28.44 30.94 11.86
CA LYS A 162 -29.52 31.10 12.85
C LYS A 162 -29.81 32.59 12.90
N ALA A 163 -30.88 33.02 12.23
CA ALA A 163 -31.40 34.36 12.38
C ALA A 163 -31.49 34.68 13.88
N LYS A 164 -30.82 35.76 14.30
CA LYS A 164 -31.06 36.34 15.62
C LYS A 164 -32.54 36.68 15.67
N GLU A 165 -33.25 36.13 16.65
CA GLU A 165 -34.59 36.59 16.98
C GLU A 165 -34.49 38.05 17.46
N ASP A 166 -34.54 39.00 16.53
CA ASP A 166 -35.03 40.33 16.84
C ASP A 166 -36.53 40.20 17.06
N LYS A 167 -36.91 40.09 18.34
CA LYS A 167 -38.27 40.40 18.79
C LYS A 167 -38.46 41.89 18.59
N ASP A 168 -39.12 42.26 17.49
CA ASP A 168 -40.10 43.35 17.40
C ASP A 168 -40.30 43.78 15.94
N VAL A 169 -41.08 43.00 15.17
CA VAL A 169 -41.87 43.54 14.03
C VAL A 169 -43.16 42.73 13.92
N GLU A 170 -44.30 43.41 13.90
CA GLU A 170 -45.63 42.86 13.65
C GLU A 170 -45.67 42.08 12.32
N ALA A 171 -46.18 40.85 12.39
CA ALA A 171 -46.29 39.96 11.25
C ALA A 171 -47.47 40.35 10.34
N ASP A 172 -47.16 40.79 9.12
CA ASP A 172 -48.06 40.67 7.98
C ASP A 172 -48.10 39.19 7.52
N SER A 173 -49.30 38.62 7.43
CA SER A 173 -49.56 37.18 7.42
C SER A 173 -49.89 36.62 6.04
N THR A 174 -49.21 37.07 4.97
CA THR A 174 -49.47 36.56 3.60
C THR A 174 -48.24 36.13 2.78
N ALA A 175 -47.02 36.13 3.32
CA ALA A 175 -45.87 35.53 2.64
C ALA A 175 -45.59 34.10 3.14
N LYS A 176 -46.02 33.08 2.38
CA LYS A 176 -45.51 31.70 2.54
C LYS A 176 -44.03 31.73 2.16
N ALA A 177 -43.13 31.63 3.14
CA ALA A 177 -41.72 31.36 2.87
C ALA A 177 -41.61 30.04 2.10
N GLU A 178 -41.08 30.08 0.88
CA GLU A 178 -40.75 28.87 0.11
C GLU A 178 -39.81 27.99 0.95
N LYS A 179 -40.20 26.73 1.16
CA LYS A 179 -39.28 25.75 1.74
C LYS A 179 -38.14 25.57 0.73
N PRO A 180 -36.87 25.67 1.15
CA PRO A 180 -35.74 25.41 0.25
C PRO A 180 -35.87 23.99 -0.32
N LYS A 181 -35.81 23.89 -1.65
CA LYS A 181 -35.89 22.62 -2.39
C LYS A 181 -34.75 21.69 -1.95
N LYS A 182 -34.99 20.38 -1.94
CA LYS A 182 -33.99 19.39 -1.50
C LYS A 182 -33.10 19.00 -2.68
N THR A 183 -31.81 19.31 -2.60
CA THR A 183 -30.77 18.83 -3.51
C THR A 183 -29.57 18.29 -2.73
N ASP A 184 -28.81 17.34 -3.28
CA ASP A 184 -27.54 16.84 -2.73
C ASP A 184 -26.31 17.55 -3.30
N GLY A 185 -26.47 18.36 -4.35
CA GLY A 185 -25.41 19.17 -4.98
C GLY A 185 -25.03 20.41 -4.18
N THR A 186 -23.86 20.96 -4.49
CA THR A 186 -23.23 22.10 -3.80
C THR A 186 -22.49 23.02 -4.77
N LEU A 187 -22.09 24.22 -4.31
CA LEU A 187 -21.39 25.21 -5.11
C LEU A 187 -20.05 24.68 -5.63
N LEU A 188 -19.84 24.77 -6.94
CA LEU A 188 -18.55 24.63 -7.62
C LEU A 188 -18.07 26.00 -8.09
N LYS A 189 -16.85 26.38 -7.73
CA LYS A 189 -16.16 27.57 -8.24
C LYS A 189 -15.02 27.13 -9.15
N VAL A 190 -14.99 27.64 -10.37
CA VAL A 190 -13.95 27.36 -11.36
C VAL A 190 -13.27 28.67 -11.69
N ARG A 191 -11.98 28.80 -11.38
CA ARG A 191 -11.27 30.09 -11.51
C ARG A 191 -9.84 29.91 -11.97
N LYS A 192 -9.25 30.98 -12.52
CA LYS A 192 -7.80 31.04 -12.69
C LYS A 192 -7.12 31.15 -11.33
N LEU A 193 -5.93 30.56 -11.21
CA LEU A 193 -5.13 30.57 -9.99
C LEU A 193 -4.74 31.99 -9.55
N ASP A 194 -4.53 32.90 -10.51
CA ASP A 194 -4.29 34.34 -10.30
C ASP A 194 -5.54 35.14 -9.86
N GLY A 195 -6.73 34.52 -9.91
CA GLY A 195 -7.99 35.14 -9.51
C GLY A 195 -8.58 36.13 -10.53
N THR A 196 -7.99 36.28 -11.71
CA THR A 196 -8.45 37.25 -12.72
C THR A 196 -9.82 36.91 -13.33
N LEU A 197 -10.20 35.63 -13.30
CA LEU A 197 -11.43 35.12 -13.90
C LEU A 197 -11.99 33.97 -13.06
N SER A 198 -13.31 33.95 -12.86
CA SER A 198 -14.03 32.98 -12.02
C SER A 198 -15.45 32.74 -12.53
N TYR A 199 -15.92 31.50 -12.39
CA TYR A 199 -17.28 31.05 -12.67
C TYR A 199 -17.82 30.26 -11.48
N ASP A 200 -19.07 30.50 -11.13
CA ASP A 200 -19.73 29.86 -9.99
C ASP A 200 -20.95 29.07 -10.49
N PHE A 201 -21.03 27.80 -10.11
CA PHE A 201 -22.11 26.88 -10.51
C PHE A 201 -22.73 26.26 -9.28
N GLU A 202 -24.04 26.48 -9.11
CA GLU A 202 -24.80 25.89 -8.00
C GLU A 202 -25.22 24.45 -8.31
N ARG A 203 -25.59 23.70 -7.26
CA ARG A 203 -26.13 22.33 -7.36
C ARG A 203 -25.17 21.31 -8.01
N VAL A 204 -23.86 21.53 -8.03
CA VAL A 204 -22.93 20.56 -8.65
C VAL A 204 -22.77 19.31 -7.79
N LYS A 205 -22.80 18.14 -8.44
CA LYS A 205 -22.58 16.82 -7.83
C LYS A 205 -21.17 16.29 -8.11
N SER A 206 -20.71 16.39 -9.35
CA SER A 206 -19.39 15.94 -9.81
C SER A 206 -18.84 16.87 -10.89
N TYR A 207 -17.53 16.82 -11.12
CA TYR A 207 -16.82 17.61 -12.12
C TYR A 207 -15.48 16.96 -12.48
N SER A 208 -14.93 17.28 -13.65
CA SER A 208 -13.56 16.94 -14.04
C SER A 208 -13.04 17.88 -15.11
N PHE A 209 -11.72 18.08 -15.14
CA PHE A 209 -11.04 18.81 -16.23
C PHE A 209 -10.73 17.87 -17.38
N SER A 210 -10.66 18.42 -18.60
CA SER A 210 -9.87 17.79 -19.65
C SER A 210 -8.37 17.86 -19.32
N LYS A 211 -7.57 16.97 -19.90
CA LYS A 211 -6.16 16.81 -19.56
C LYS A 211 -5.34 18.11 -19.62
N ASN A 212 -5.56 18.90 -20.67
CA ASN A 212 -4.89 20.19 -20.91
C ASN A 212 -5.58 21.39 -20.27
N GLY A 213 -6.74 21.19 -19.61
CA GLY A 213 -7.49 22.27 -18.98
C GLY A 213 -8.16 23.23 -19.96
N ASP A 214 -8.48 22.78 -21.17
CA ASP A 214 -9.27 23.54 -22.15
C ASP A 214 -10.77 23.53 -21.81
N PHE A 215 -11.23 22.44 -21.20
CA PHE A 215 -12.61 22.22 -20.83
C PHE A 215 -12.75 21.71 -19.40
N LEU A 216 -13.91 21.98 -18.81
CA LEU A 216 -14.35 21.35 -17.57
C LEU A 216 -15.79 20.88 -17.74
N GLN A 217 -16.05 19.61 -17.45
CA GLN A 217 -17.41 19.10 -17.34
C GLN A 217 -17.89 19.19 -15.88
N TYR A 218 -19.18 19.42 -15.70
CA TYR A 218 -19.81 19.28 -14.39
C TYR A 218 -21.24 18.75 -14.50
N VAL A 219 -21.66 17.97 -13.52
CA VAL A 219 -23.00 17.37 -13.42
C VAL A 219 -23.77 18.06 -12.30
N LEU A 220 -24.96 18.58 -12.60
CA LEU A 220 -25.91 19.11 -11.63
C LEU A 220 -26.69 17.98 -10.96
N ALA A 221 -26.89 18.13 -9.66
CA ALA A 221 -27.78 17.32 -8.84
C ALA A 221 -29.25 17.64 -9.14
N GLU A 222 -30.10 16.63 -8.94
CA GLU A 222 -31.56 16.75 -8.98
C GLU A 222 -32.08 17.73 -7.91
N GLU A 223 -33.16 18.45 -8.22
CA GLU A 223 -33.81 19.39 -7.29
C GLU A 223 -35.34 19.26 -7.35
N ASP A 224 -35.89 18.31 -6.60
CA ASP A 224 -37.33 17.98 -6.56
C ASP A 224 -37.91 17.57 -7.94
N THR A 225 -39.15 17.06 -7.97
CA THR A 225 -39.75 16.30 -9.09
C THR A 225 -39.84 16.95 -10.49
N LEU A 226 -39.33 18.18 -10.68
CA LEU A 226 -39.43 18.95 -11.93
C LEU A 226 -38.08 19.36 -12.54
N ASP A 227 -36.96 19.30 -11.78
CA ASP A 227 -35.63 19.72 -12.26
C ASP A 227 -34.66 18.52 -12.24
N ASN A 228 -34.56 17.83 -13.39
CA ASN A 228 -33.73 16.63 -13.58
C ASN A 228 -32.23 16.92 -13.47
N ALA A 229 -31.42 15.86 -13.32
CA ALA A 229 -29.98 16.00 -13.45
C ALA A 229 -29.63 16.58 -14.82
N ALA A 230 -28.50 17.29 -14.89
CA ALA A 230 -28.01 17.86 -16.15
C ALA A 230 -26.48 17.85 -16.17
N ILE A 231 -25.91 17.69 -17.36
CA ILE A 231 -24.46 17.77 -17.59
C ILE A 231 -24.16 19.00 -18.44
N TYR A 232 -23.12 19.74 -18.05
CA TYR A 232 -22.66 20.94 -18.70
C TYR A 232 -21.18 20.82 -19.06
N LEU A 233 -20.79 21.55 -20.10
CA LEU A 233 -19.42 21.69 -20.54
C LEU A 233 -19.03 23.17 -20.55
N LEU A 234 -18.07 23.52 -19.70
CA LEU A 234 -17.46 24.84 -19.66
C LEU A 234 -16.22 24.87 -20.56
N ASN A 235 -16.24 25.73 -21.58
CA ASN A 235 -15.05 26.07 -22.33
C ASN A 235 -14.26 27.14 -21.56
N LEU A 236 -13.06 26.79 -21.11
CA LEU A 236 -12.26 27.66 -20.24
C LEU A 236 -11.55 28.78 -21.02
N THR A 237 -11.49 28.67 -22.34
CA THR A 237 -10.94 29.73 -23.20
C THR A 237 -11.98 30.81 -23.49
N SER A 238 -13.21 30.44 -23.85
CA SER A 238 -14.28 31.41 -24.14
C SER A 238 -15.07 31.85 -22.90
N GLY A 239 -15.08 31.03 -21.85
CA GLY A 239 -15.95 31.20 -20.68
C GLY A 239 -17.40 30.78 -20.89
N GLU A 240 -17.72 30.22 -22.06
CA GLU A 240 -19.06 29.74 -22.38
C GLU A 240 -19.33 28.42 -21.66
N SER A 241 -20.40 28.37 -20.86
CA SER A 241 -20.92 27.13 -20.29
C SER A 241 -22.12 26.67 -21.09
N LYS A 242 -22.00 25.51 -21.74
CA LYS A 242 -23.03 24.93 -22.60
C LYS A 242 -23.71 23.75 -21.90
N LEU A 243 -25.05 23.74 -21.92
CA LEU A 243 -25.83 22.57 -21.54
C LEU A 243 -25.60 21.47 -22.58
N ILE A 244 -25.16 20.30 -22.12
CA ILE A 244 -24.90 19.13 -22.97
C ILE A 244 -26.13 18.22 -22.98
N SER A 245 -26.66 17.88 -21.82
CA SER A 245 -27.85 17.03 -21.71
C SER A 245 -28.59 17.34 -20.42
N GLU A 246 -29.91 17.33 -20.50
CA GLU A 246 -30.85 17.41 -19.37
C GLU A 246 -31.97 16.37 -19.56
N GLY A 247 -32.74 16.08 -18.52
CA GLY A 247 -33.90 15.20 -18.61
C GLY A 247 -33.65 13.75 -18.20
N MET A 248 -32.40 13.31 -18.14
CA MET A 248 -32.02 12.01 -17.58
C MET A 248 -32.05 12.02 -16.05
N THR A 249 -32.30 10.85 -15.46
CA THR A 249 -32.30 10.66 -14.01
C THR A 249 -30.88 10.73 -13.43
N SER A 250 -29.88 10.23 -14.14
CA SER A 250 -28.48 10.33 -13.70
C SER A 250 -27.48 10.34 -14.85
N TYR A 251 -26.30 10.90 -14.56
CA TYR A 251 -25.11 10.91 -15.43
C TYR A 251 -23.92 10.39 -14.63
N SER A 252 -23.19 9.41 -15.18
CA SER A 252 -22.05 8.73 -14.54
C SER A 252 -20.92 8.45 -15.54
N GLU A 253 -19.76 8.03 -15.04
CA GLU A 253 -18.58 7.67 -15.84
C GLU A 253 -18.20 8.73 -16.91
N VAL A 254 -18.24 10.00 -16.54
CA VAL A 254 -17.97 11.11 -17.47
C VAL A 254 -16.46 11.22 -17.73
N THR A 255 -16.04 11.04 -18.99
CA THR A 255 -14.62 11.00 -19.37
C THR A 255 -14.34 11.83 -20.63
N PHE A 256 -13.22 12.54 -20.65
CA PHE A 256 -12.71 13.22 -21.84
C PHE A 256 -11.84 12.28 -22.65
N SER A 257 -11.84 12.43 -23.97
CA SER A 257 -10.79 11.86 -24.81
C SER A 257 -9.45 12.60 -24.58
N PRO A 258 -8.30 11.98 -24.89
CA PRO A 258 -6.96 12.52 -24.62
C PRO A 258 -6.74 13.98 -25.01
N GLU A 259 -7.17 14.39 -26.21
CA GLU A 259 -7.07 15.76 -26.74
C GLU A 259 -8.38 16.55 -26.56
N ALA A 260 -9.29 16.02 -25.75
CA ALA A 260 -10.60 16.59 -25.45
C ALA A 260 -11.45 16.87 -26.70
N LYS A 261 -11.25 16.13 -27.80
CA LYS A 261 -12.14 16.17 -28.97
C LYS A 261 -13.54 15.66 -28.64
N TYR A 262 -13.61 14.67 -27.77
CA TYR A 262 -14.85 14.05 -27.32
C TYR A 262 -14.99 14.08 -25.80
N LEU A 263 -16.25 14.10 -25.38
CA LEU A 263 -16.67 13.78 -24.02
C LEU A 263 -17.63 12.58 -24.12
N ALA A 264 -17.39 11.53 -23.34
CA ALA A 264 -18.31 10.41 -23.22
C ALA A 264 -18.84 10.28 -21.79
N TYR A 265 -20.06 9.77 -21.65
CA TYR A 265 -20.69 9.53 -20.37
C TYR A 265 -21.77 8.44 -20.47
N LEU A 266 -22.13 7.88 -19.32
CA LEU A 266 -23.29 7.01 -19.17
C LEU A 266 -24.48 7.83 -18.65
N ALA A 267 -25.68 7.53 -19.14
CA ALA A 267 -26.91 8.11 -18.60
C ALA A 267 -28.07 7.10 -18.60
N THR A 268 -29.07 7.36 -17.76
CA THR A 268 -30.29 6.56 -17.60
C THR A 268 -31.49 7.49 -17.35
N ASP A 269 -32.63 7.21 -17.97
CA ASP A 269 -33.92 7.84 -17.69
C ASP A 269 -34.77 7.02 -16.69
N ASP A 270 -34.37 5.78 -16.39
CA ASP A 270 -34.99 4.99 -15.33
C ASP A 270 -34.97 5.71 -13.99
N SER A 271 -35.99 5.44 -13.16
CA SER A 271 -36.12 6.06 -11.83
C SER A 271 -34.88 5.86 -10.97
N ALA A 272 -34.52 6.85 -10.15
CA ALA A 272 -33.39 6.76 -9.22
C ALA A 272 -33.53 5.64 -8.16
N LYS A 273 -34.73 5.06 -8.05
CA LYS A 273 -35.04 3.90 -7.18
C LYS A 273 -35.17 2.59 -7.95
N ALA A 274 -34.95 2.59 -9.26
CA ALA A 274 -34.99 1.38 -10.07
C ALA A 274 -33.93 0.40 -9.57
N LYS A 275 -34.33 -0.85 -9.32
CA LYS A 275 -33.40 -1.93 -8.95
C LYS A 275 -32.61 -2.46 -10.14
N LYS A 276 -33.10 -2.18 -11.35
CA LYS A 276 -32.63 -2.74 -12.62
C LYS A 276 -32.53 -1.64 -13.70
N PRO A 277 -31.73 -0.58 -13.49
CA PRO A 277 -31.65 0.55 -14.42
C PRO A 277 -30.91 0.19 -15.72
N TYR A 278 -31.44 0.63 -16.85
CA TYR A 278 -30.77 0.53 -18.14
C TYR A 278 -30.03 1.82 -18.46
N HIS A 279 -28.75 1.67 -18.80
CA HIS A 279 -27.90 2.79 -19.18
C HIS A 279 -27.64 2.79 -20.69
N SER A 280 -27.40 3.98 -21.22
CA SER A 280 -26.88 4.19 -22.57
C SER A 280 -25.55 4.93 -22.52
N VAL A 281 -24.69 4.70 -23.51
CA VAL A 281 -23.44 5.44 -23.72
C VAL A 281 -23.72 6.61 -24.64
N PHE A 282 -23.32 7.81 -24.22
CA PHE A 282 -23.41 9.03 -25.01
C PHE A 282 -22.02 9.56 -25.35
N LEU A 283 -21.91 10.15 -26.54
CA LEU A 283 -20.72 10.81 -27.05
C LEU A 283 -21.06 12.23 -27.46
N VAL A 284 -20.18 13.17 -27.12
CA VAL A 284 -20.32 14.58 -27.46
C VAL A 284 -19.03 15.03 -28.12
N GLU A 285 -19.11 15.58 -29.33
CA GLU A 285 -18.02 16.40 -29.87
C GLU A 285 -17.95 17.71 -29.09
N THR A 286 -16.86 17.94 -28.36
CA THR A 286 -16.77 19.04 -27.37
C THR A 286 -17.03 20.42 -27.96
N ASN A 287 -16.61 20.66 -29.21
CA ASN A 287 -16.84 21.91 -29.93
C ASN A 287 -18.29 22.08 -30.43
N LYS A 288 -19.02 20.98 -30.64
CA LYS A 288 -20.42 21.02 -31.08
C LYS A 288 -21.37 21.02 -29.90
N GLY A 289 -21.06 20.31 -28.82
CA GLY A 289 -21.86 20.21 -27.60
C GLY A 289 -23.24 19.58 -27.80
N GLU A 290 -23.39 18.70 -28.80
CA GLU A 290 -24.61 17.94 -29.05
C GLU A 290 -24.36 16.46 -28.71
N PRO A 291 -25.13 15.86 -27.79
CA PRO A 291 -24.96 14.46 -27.42
C PRO A 291 -25.54 13.52 -28.48
N LYS A 292 -24.78 12.48 -28.82
CA LYS A 292 -25.19 11.34 -29.64
C LYS A 292 -25.26 10.10 -28.76
N GLU A 293 -26.40 9.42 -28.73
CA GLU A 293 -26.48 8.07 -28.15
C GLU A 293 -25.77 7.10 -29.11
N ILE A 294 -24.74 6.40 -28.59
CA ILE A 294 -23.87 5.55 -29.42
C ILE A 294 -23.91 4.06 -29.04
N ALA A 295 -24.39 3.72 -27.85
CA ALA A 295 -24.61 2.32 -27.47
C ALA A 295 -25.73 2.20 -26.44
N THR A 296 -26.57 1.19 -26.61
CA THR A 296 -27.72 0.83 -25.76
C THR A 296 -27.80 -0.70 -25.64
N LYS A 297 -28.77 -1.21 -24.87
CA LYS A 297 -29.08 -2.64 -24.82
C LYS A 297 -29.52 -3.25 -26.18
N ASP A 298 -30.01 -2.43 -27.09
CA ASP A 298 -30.54 -2.86 -28.39
C ASP A 298 -29.48 -2.74 -29.51
N SER A 299 -28.25 -2.38 -29.16
CA SER A 299 -27.17 -2.21 -30.12
C SER A 299 -26.66 -3.55 -30.65
N GLU A 300 -26.38 -3.62 -31.95
CA GLU A 300 -25.73 -4.78 -32.54
C GLU A 300 -24.24 -4.84 -32.13
N GLY A 301 -23.70 -6.04 -31.94
CA GLY A 301 -22.28 -6.24 -31.64
C GLY A 301 -21.92 -6.30 -30.16
N ILE A 302 -22.86 -6.09 -29.23
CA ILE A 302 -22.72 -6.45 -27.81
C ILE A 302 -23.18 -7.91 -27.56
N LEU A 303 -23.01 -8.41 -26.34
CA LEU A 303 -23.51 -9.73 -25.92
C LEU A 303 -25.00 -9.93 -26.29
N SER A 304 -25.37 -11.15 -26.72
CA SER A 304 -26.70 -11.49 -27.26
C SER A 304 -27.89 -11.42 -26.28
N ASN A 305 -27.65 -10.98 -25.05
CA ASN A 305 -28.61 -10.58 -24.01
C ASN A 305 -27.89 -9.58 -23.08
N GLY A 306 -27.24 -8.59 -23.68
CA GLY A 306 -26.38 -7.63 -23.00
C GLY A 306 -27.10 -6.32 -22.70
N ARG A 307 -26.63 -5.64 -21.66
CA ARG A 307 -26.96 -4.25 -21.35
C ARG A 307 -25.68 -3.48 -21.06
N ILE A 308 -25.71 -2.17 -21.23
CA ILE A 308 -24.58 -1.32 -20.81
C ILE A 308 -24.46 -1.39 -19.28
N SER A 309 -23.24 -1.59 -18.81
CA SER A 309 -22.94 -1.68 -17.38
C SER A 309 -22.45 -0.33 -16.85
N GLU A 310 -23.11 0.20 -15.83
CA GLU A 310 -22.64 1.35 -15.05
C GLU A 310 -21.34 1.08 -14.29
N ASN A 311 -20.95 -0.19 -14.13
CA ASN A 311 -19.75 -0.60 -13.41
C ASN A 311 -18.53 -0.76 -14.35
N GLY A 312 -18.70 -0.53 -15.65
CA GLY A 312 -17.62 -0.53 -16.62
C GLY A 312 -17.12 0.88 -16.89
N ASN A 313 -15.82 1.09 -16.76
CA ASN A 313 -15.21 2.41 -17.01
C ASN A 313 -15.26 2.75 -18.50
N LEU A 314 -15.49 4.02 -18.83
CA LEU A 314 -15.30 4.56 -20.17
C LEU A 314 -13.82 4.92 -20.39
N LYS A 315 -13.26 4.50 -21.52
CA LYS A 315 -11.87 4.80 -21.88
C LYS A 315 -11.70 5.03 -23.38
N PHE A 316 -11.02 6.10 -23.78
CA PHE A 316 -10.69 6.34 -25.17
C PHE A 316 -9.34 5.72 -25.56
N SER A 317 -9.18 5.42 -26.85
CA SER A 317 -7.85 5.25 -27.44
C SER A 317 -7.13 6.60 -27.55
N GLU A 318 -5.79 6.58 -27.55
CA GLU A 318 -4.96 7.79 -27.63
C GLU A 318 -5.20 8.59 -28.92
N ASN A 319 -5.51 7.89 -30.02
CA ASN A 319 -5.85 8.51 -31.30
C ASN A 319 -7.31 8.99 -31.40
N GLU A 320 -8.11 8.81 -30.34
CA GLU A 320 -9.51 9.20 -30.25
C GLU A 320 -10.43 8.57 -31.32
N GLU A 321 -10.07 7.39 -31.83
CA GLU A 321 -10.85 6.65 -32.82
C GLU A 321 -11.74 5.56 -32.19
N ARG A 322 -11.47 5.17 -30.94
CA ARG A 322 -12.26 4.15 -30.22
C ARG A 322 -12.64 4.59 -28.81
N LEU A 323 -13.81 4.14 -28.38
CA LEU A 323 -14.27 4.21 -27.01
C LEU A 323 -14.52 2.79 -26.49
N PHE A 324 -13.93 2.45 -25.36
CA PHE A 324 -14.14 1.21 -24.63
C PHE A 324 -15.16 1.43 -23.52
N PHE A 325 -16.06 0.46 -23.33
CA PHE A 325 -17.13 0.50 -22.33
C PHE A 325 -17.48 -0.90 -21.83
N GLY A 326 -18.18 -0.99 -20.69
CA GLY A 326 -18.58 -2.27 -20.10
C GLY A 326 -19.99 -2.70 -20.51
N VAL A 327 -20.16 -4.00 -20.76
CA VAL A 327 -21.43 -4.68 -21.00
C VAL A 327 -21.65 -5.71 -19.90
N ALA A 328 -22.87 -5.81 -19.36
CA ALA A 328 -23.26 -6.86 -18.43
C ALA A 328 -24.36 -7.72 -19.06
N PRO A 329 -24.54 -8.98 -18.61
CA PRO A 329 -25.75 -9.73 -18.93
C PRO A 329 -26.99 -8.96 -18.47
N ASP A 330 -28.08 -9.15 -19.20
CA ASP A 330 -29.36 -8.54 -18.86
C ASP A 330 -29.88 -9.06 -17.52
N TYR A 331 -30.80 -8.29 -16.92
CA TYR A 331 -31.36 -8.63 -15.63
C TYR A 331 -32.23 -9.88 -15.71
N VAL A 332 -31.94 -10.86 -14.86
CA VAL A 332 -32.75 -12.06 -14.69
C VAL A 332 -33.68 -11.88 -13.48
N ASP A 333 -34.95 -12.25 -13.62
CA ASP A 333 -35.88 -12.38 -12.49
C ASP A 333 -35.90 -13.83 -12.04
N TYR A 334 -35.55 -14.07 -10.78
CA TYR A 334 -35.62 -15.40 -10.18
C TYR A 334 -36.99 -15.58 -9.52
N SER A 335 -37.73 -16.61 -9.92
CA SER A 335 -39.09 -16.88 -9.42
C SER A 335 -39.14 -16.92 -7.90
N TYR A 336 -38.13 -17.54 -7.27
CA TYR A 336 -38.02 -17.64 -5.82
C TYR A 336 -37.85 -16.26 -5.16
N GLU A 337 -36.96 -15.41 -5.67
CA GLU A 337 -36.75 -14.05 -5.16
C GLU A 337 -38.02 -13.19 -5.27
N SER A 338 -38.75 -13.34 -6.37
CA SER A 338 -39.95 -12.57 -6.66
C SER A 338 -41.24 -13.05 -5.96
N ASP A 339 -41.23 -14.24 -5.33
CA ASP A 339 -42.44 -14.82 -4.73
C ASP A 339 -42.82 -14.09 -3.43
N THR A 340 -43.85 -13.25 -3.49
CA THR A 340 -44.36 -12.47 -2.34
C THR A 340 -45.20 -13.31 -1.37
N THR A 341 -45.45 -14.59 -1.65
CA THR A 341 -46.16 -15.50 -0.75
C THR A 341 -45.24 -16.10 0.32
N ILE A 342 -43.92 -15.95 0.17
CA ILE A 342 -42.90 -16.38 1.12
C ILE A 342 -42.40 -15.14 1.86
N LEU A 343 -42.52 -15.13 3.19
CA LEU A 343 -41.94 -14.08 4.02
C LEU A 343 -40.42 -14.14 3.97
N ASP A 344 -39.73 -13.01 4.15
CA ASP A 344 -38.27 -12.98 4.14
C ASP A 344 -37.65 -13.88 5.23
N GLU A 345 -38.32 -14.06 6.37
CA GLU A 345 -37.92 -14.99 7.43
C GLU A 345 -38.11 -16.47 7.08
N ASP A 346 -39.00 -16.77 6.11
CA ASP A 346 -39.23 -18.11 5.57
C ASP A 346 -38.30 -18.42 4.37
N ARG A 347 -37.53 -17.44 3.89
CA ARG A 347 -36.56 -17.65 2.81
C ARG A 347 -35.35 -18.41 3.33
N VAL A 348 -35.07 -19.54 2.71
CA VAL A 348 -33.95 -20.40 3.09
C VAL A 348 -32.63 -19.70 2.74
N SER A 349 -31.79 -19.50 3.75
CA SER A 349 -30.40 -19.05 3.59
C SER A 349 -29.46 -20.26 3.72
N LEU A 350 -29.09 -20.87 2.59
CA LEU A 350 -28.32 -22.11 2.51
C LEU A 350 -27.14 -21.97 1.56
N ASP A 351 -25.94 -22.31 2.04
CA ASP A 351 -24.74 -22.48 1.21
C ASP A 351 -24.53 -23.98 0.95
N ILE A 352 -24.50 -24.39 -0.33
CA ILE A 352 -24.24 -25.79 -0.73
C ILE A 352 -22.81 -25.90 -1.23
N TRP A 353 -22.02 -26.76 -0.61
CA TRP A 353 -20.64 -27.05 -1.02
C TRP A 353 -20.62 -28.32 -1.86
N ALA A 354 -20.29 -28.20 -3.15
CA ALA A 354 -20.10 -29.36 -4.01
C ALA A 354 -18.61 -29.60 -4.28
N TRP A 355 -18.23 -30.88 -4.37
CA TRP A 355 -16.82 -31.27 -4.54
C TRP A 355 -16.23 -30.88 -5.91
N GLN A 356 -17.07 -30.48 -6.87
CA GLN A 356 -16.68 -30.06 -8.23
C GLN A 356 -16.73 -28.53 -8.40
N ASP A 357 -17.03 -27.79 -7.33
CA ASP A 357 -17.07 -26.34 -7.39
C ASP A 357 -15.69 -25.80 -7.81
N SER A 358 -15.65 -25.00 -8.89
CA SER A 358 -14.42 -24.34 -9.31
C SER A 358 -13.93 -23.32 -8.28
N GLU A 359 -14.86 -22.72 -7.54
CA GLU A 359 -14.61 -21.92 -6.35
C GLU A 359 -15.50 -22.41 -5.22
N ILE A 360 -14.94 -22.77 -4.07
CA ILE A 360 -15.75 -23.16 -2.90
C ILE A 360 -16.61 -22.00 -2.39
N GLN A 361 -17.70 -22.30 -1.67
CA GLN A 361 -18.67 -21.29 -1.22
C GLN A 361 -18.07 -20.04 -0.56
N PRO A 362 -17.08 -20.12 0.34
CA PRO A 362 -16.51 -18.91 0.94
C PRO A 362 -15.80 -18.02 -0.09
N MET A 363 -15.19 -18.59 -1.14
CA MET A 363 -14.64 -17.80 -2.25
C MET A 363 -15.76 -17.11 -3.02
N GLN A 364 -16.83 -17.83 -3.35
CA GLN A 364 -18.00 -17.26 -4.03
C GLN A 364 -18.61 -16.10 -3.23
N LEU A 365 -18.78 -16.27 -1.90
CA LEU A 365 -19.30 -15.21 -1.02
C LEU A 365 -18.36 -14.01 -0.93
N LYS A 366 -17.04 -14.21 -0.92
CA LYS A 366 -16.05 -13.12 -0.96
C LYS A 366 -16.03 -12.40 -2.30
N ASN A 367 -16.22 -13.13 -3.39
CA ASN A 367 -16.22 -12.61 -4.74
C ASN A 367 -17.58 -12.05 -5.17
N LYS A 368 -18.68 -12.36 -4.46
CA LYS A 368 -20.06 -12.03 -4.83
C LYS A 368 -20.23 -10.60 -5.35
N GLY A 369 -19.81 -9.60 -4.57
CA GLY A 369 -19.96 -8.20 -4.98
C GLY A 369 -19.10 -7.81 -6.20
N ARG A 370 -17.96 -8.48 -6.42
CA ARG A 370 -17.14 -8.32 -7.63
C ARG A 370 -17.82 -8.95 -8.84
N GLU A 371 -18.34 -10.17 -8.69
CA GLU A 371 -19.05 -10.89 -9.75
C GLU A 371 -20.36 -10.18 -10.14
N GLU A 372 -21.13 -9.66 -9.17
CA GLU A 372 -22.37 -8.88 -9.41
C GLU A 372 -22.10 -7.55 -10.15
N ARG A 373 -20.92 -6.95 -9.97
CA ARG A 373 -20.50 -5.72 -10.65
C ARG A 373 -19.62 -5.99 -11.88
N PHE A 374 -19.36 -7.25 -12.21
CA PHE A 374 -18.49 -7.59 -13.33
C PHE A 374 -19.07 -7.05 -14.65
N SER A 375 -18.20 -6.57 -15.53
CA SER A 375 -18.58 -6.15 -16.87
C SER A 375 -17.60 -6.68 -17.90
N TYR A 376 -18.15 -7.07 -19.04
CA TYR A 376 -17.47 -7.56 -20.22
C TYR A 376 -17.12 -6.37 -21.11
N LEU A 377 -15.83 -6.20 -21.39
CA LEU A 377 -15.35 -5.10 -22.23
C LEU A 377 -15.89 -5.20 -23.67
N ALA A 378 -16.39 -4.09 -24.18
CA ALA A 378 -16.70 -3.86 -25.59
C ALA A 378 -15.99 -2.59 -26.07
N ALA A 379 -15.86 -2.44 -27.38
CA ALA A 379 -15.33 -1.25 -28.02
C ALA A 379 -16.27 -0.78 -29.12
N ILE A 380 -16.37 0.54 -29.30
CA ILE A 380 -17.00 1.14 -30.48
C ILE A 380 -15.93 1.91 -31.27
N ASP A 381 -15.92 1.68 -32.58
CA ASP A 381 -15.15 2.47 -33.54
C ASP A 381 -15.95 3.74 -33.90
N LEU A 382 -15.40 4.90 -33.56
CA LEU A 382 -16.09 6.19 -33.65
C LEU A 382 -16.17 6.73 -35.10
N ASN A 383 -15.42 6.13 -36.02
CA ASN A 383 -15.46 6.48 -37.44
C ASN A 383 -16.55 5.71 -38.19
N THR A 384 -16.84 4.49 -37.75
CA THR A 384 -17.77 3.56 -38.42
C THR A 384 -19.06 3.29 -37.62
N ASP A 385 -19.12 3.72 -36.36
CA ASP A 385 -20.15 3.39 -35.37
C ASP A 385 -20.28 1.87 -35.11
N LYS A 386 -19.28 1.07 -35.50
CA LYS A 386 -19.30 -0.39 -35.31
C LYS A 386 -18.91 -0.73 -33.86
N ILE A 387 -19.78 -1.48 -33.19
CA ILE A 387 -19.50 -2.06 -31.87
C ILE A 387 -18.94 -3.47 -32.01
N THR A 388 -17.95 -3.79 -31.18
CA THR A 388 -17.29 -5.09 -31.12
C THR A 388 -17.19 -5.53 -29.66
N GLN A 389 -17.79 -6.68 -29.34
CA GLN A 389 -17.63 -7.33 -28.03
C GLN A 389 -16.21 -7.95 -27.93
N LEU A 390 -15.46 -7.58 -26.89
CA LEU A 390 -14.07 -8.06 -26.70
C LEU A 390 -14.00 -9.18 -25.66
N ALA A 391 -14.71 -9.02 -24.55
CA ALA A 391 -14.83 -10.03 -23.50
C ALA A 391 -16.18 -10.77 -23.55
N ASP A 392 -16.23 -12.03 -23.15
CA ASP A 392 -17.48 -12.79 -22.99
C ASP A 392 -17.35 -13.89 -21.93
N LEU A 393 -18.32 -14.81 -21.88
CA LEU A 393 -18.36 -15.91 -20.92
C LEU A 393 -17.17 -16.86 -21.00
N ASP A 394 -16.53 -17.00 -22.18
CA ASP A 394 -15.38 -17.89 -22.38
C ASP A 394 -14.06 -17.18 -22.03
N VAL A 395 -13.95 -15.90 -22.39
CA VAL A 395 -12.79 -15.06 -22.10
C VAL A 395 -13.25 -13.75 -21.46
N LYS A 396 -13.33 -13.79 -20.12
CA LYS A 396 -13.86 -12.68 -19.31
C LYS A 396 -12.87 -11.52 -19.16
N ASN A 397 -11.59 -11.82 -19.00
CA ASN A 397 -10.59 -10.82 -18.62
C ASN A 397 -9.87 -10.29 -19.86
N VAL A 398 -10.12 -9.02 -20.20
CA VAL A 398 -9.39 -8.29 -21.24
C VAL A 398 -8.66 -7.12 -20.58
N SER A 399 -7.35 -7.06 -20.78
CA SER A 399 -6.49 -6.02 -20.24
C SER A 399 -6.18 -5.00 -21.32
N LEU A 400 -6.51 -3.73 -21.03
CA LEU A 400 -6.13 -2.58 -21.84
C LEU A 400 -4.83 -1.98 -21.30
N GLU A 401 -3.93 -1.58 -22.19
CA GLU A 401 -2.77 -0.76 -21.84
C GLU A 401 -3.21 0.57 -21.21
N SER A 402 -2.35 1.22 -20.41
CA SER A 402 -2.66 2.51 -19.79
C SER A 402 -3.03 3.57 -20.83
N LYS A 403 -2.33 3.56 -21.96
CA LYS A 403 -2.56 4.40 -23.14
C LYS A 403 -2.75 3.49 -24.34
N VAL A 404 -3.97 3.46 -24.89
CA VAL A 404 -4.34 2.48 -25.94
C VAL A 404 -4.12 3.10 -27.32
N GLU A 405 -3.07 2.67 -28.01
CA GLU A 405 -2.70 3.18 -29.36
C GLU A 405 -2.90 2.15 -30.47
N ARG A 406 -3.26 0.92 -30.11
CA ARG A 406 -3.23 -0.25 -30.99
C ARG A 406 -4.63 -0.80 -31.20
N ASP A 407 -4.71 -1.66 -32.20
CA ASP A 407 -5.93 -2.35 -32.60
C ASP A 407 -6.08 -3.73 -31.93
N PHE A 408 -5.24 -4.06 -30.95
CA PHE A 408 -5.34 -5.32 -30.23
C PHE A 408 -4.94 -5.18 -28.76
N GLY A 409 -5.33 -6.17 -27.94
CA GLY A 409 -5.01 -6.24 -26.52
C GLY A 409 -4.78 -7.67 -26.03
N LEU A 410 -4.54 -7.80 -24.72
CA LEU A 410 -4.36 -9.09 -24.06
C LEU A 410 -5.66 -9.55 -23.40
N ALA A 411 -5.89 -10.85 -23.45
CA ALA A 411 -6.93 -11.47 -22.65
C ALA A 411 -6.48 -12.80 -22.08
N TYR A 412 -7.15 -13.23 -21.02
CA TYR A 412 -6.88 -14.53 -20.41
C TYR A 412 -8.12 -15.17 -19.79
N SER A 413 -8.08 -16.50 -19.70
CA SER A 413 -9.10 -17.30 -19.01
C SER A 413 -8.42 -18.34 -18.11
N ASP A 414 -8.73 -18.31 -16.82
CA ASP A 414 -8.30 -19.32 -15.84
C ASP A 414 -9.42 -20.31 -15.48
N ASP A 415 -10.62 -20.15 -16.07
CA ASP A 415 -11.80 -20.98 -15.83
C ASP A 415 -11.51 -22.50 -15.92
N PRO A 416 -10.72 -23.02 -16.89
CA PRO A 416 -10.40 -24.45 -16.98
C PRO A 416 -9.58 -25.00 -15.80
N TYR A 417 -8.86 -24.13 -15.09
CA TYR A 417 -7.90 -24.50 -14.05
C TYR A 417 -8.37 -24.09 -12.65
N ARG A 418 -9.44 -23.30 -12.55
CA ARG A 418 -9.89 -22.62 -11.33
C ARG A 418 -10.18 -23.57 -10.17
N ILE A 419 -10.65 -24.79 -10.44
CA ILE A 419 -10.85 -25.83 -9.41
C ILE A 419 -9.59 -26.10 -8.58
N ASN A 420 -8.40 -25.94 -9.18
CA ASN A 420 -7.13 -26.16 -8.51
C ASN A 420 -6.82 -25.09 -7.46
N TYR A 421 -7.46 -23.91 -7.44
CA TYR A 421 -7.26 -22.90 -6.37
C TYR A 421 -7.54 -23.45 -4.96
N SER A 422 -8.25 -24.58 -4.86
CA SER A 422 -8.47 -25.29 -3.62
C SER A 422 -7.18 -25.83 -2.98
N TRP A 423 -6.10 -26.03 -3.74
CA TRP A 423 -4.83 -26.58 -3.24
C TRP A 423 -3.57 -26.04 -3.93
N ASP A 424 -3.71 -25.35 -5.07
CA ASP A 424 -2.63 -24.80 -5.87
C ASP A 424 -2.75 -23.27 -5.96
N ILE A 425 -1.66 -22.55 -5.65
CA ILE A 425 -1.61 -21.09 -5.77
C ILE A 425 -1.05 -20.64 -7.12
N GLN A 426 -0.48 -21.54 -7.91
CA GLN A 426 0.19 -21.26 -9.19
C GLN A 426 -0.54 -21.91 -10.37
N ILE A 427 -1.87 -21.77 -10.38
CA ILE A 427 -2.69 -22.30 -11.47
C ILE A 427 -2.36 -21.63 -12.81
N GLY A 428 -2.53 -22.38 -13.89
CA GLY A 428 -2.36 -21.85 -15.24
C GLY A 428 -3.55 -21.06 -15.73
N ARG A 429 -3.38 -20.47 -16.92
CA ARG A 429 -4.41 -19.74 -17.65
C ARG A 429 -4.13 -19.78 -19.15
N ASP A 430 -5.19 -19.72 -19.95
CA ASP A 430 -5.06 -19.63 -21.40
C ASP A 430 -4.92 -18.15 -21.78
N LEU A 431 -3.91 -17.82 -22.59
CA LEU A 431 -3.55 -16.46 -22.99
C LEU A 431 -3.97 -16.20 -24.43
N TYR A 432 -4.56 -15.03 -24.69
CA TYR A 432 -5.07 -14.65 -26.00
C TYR A 432 -4.62 -13.23 -26.38
N LEU A 433 -4.39 -13.03 -27.69
CA LEU A 433 -4.49 -11.71 -28.32
C LEU A 433 -5.93 -11.50 -28.77
N ILE A 434 -6.49 -10.33 -28.52
CA ILE A 434 -7.82 -9.93 -29.00
C ILE A 434 -7.69 -8.75 -29.95
N ASP A 435 -8.23 -8.89 -31.15
CA ASP A 435 -8.35 -7.80 -32.12
C ASP A 435 -9.57 -6.93 -31.77
N PHE A 436 -9.37 -5.62 -31.65
CA PHE A 436 -10.41 -4.66 -31.28
C PHE A 436 -11.36 -4.32 -32.43
N THR A 437 -11.01 -4.65 -33.68
CA THR A 437 -11.81 -4.33 -34.86
C THR A 437 -12.91 -5.35 -35.13
N ASP A 438 -12.67 -6.62 -34.79
CA ASP A 438 -13.62 -7.71 -35.04
C ASP A 438 -13.84 -8.66 -33.86
N GLY A 439 -13.08 -8.51 -32.77
CA GLY A 439 -13.20 -9.31 -31.55
C GLY A 439 -12.55 -10.69 -31.68
N SER A 440 -11.87 -10.97 -32.79
CA SER A 440 -11.22 -12.25 -33.03
C SER A 440 -10.10 -12.51 -32.02
N ARG A 441 -9.95 -13.78 -31.62
CA ARG A 441 -9.03 -14.21 -30.58
C ARG A 441 -7.98 -15.14 -31.16
N THR A 442 -6.72 -14.85 -30.88
CA THR A 442 -5.61 -15.75 -31.19
C THR A 442 -5.05 -16.31 -29.88
N LEU A 443 -5.18 -17.63 -29.68
CA LEU A 443 -4.55 -18.31 -28.55
C LEU A 443 -3.02 -18.24 -28.69
N ILE A 444 -2.37 -17.69 -27.67
CA ILE A 444 -0.90 -17.53 -27.59
C ILE A 444 -0.28 -18.71 -26.86
N GLU A 445 -0.83 -19.04 -25.68
CA GLU A 445 -0.30 -20.08 -24.80
C GLU A 445 -1.46 -20.70 -24.01
N LYS A 446 -1.44 -22.02 -23.87
CA LYS A 446 -2.36 -22.76 -23.02
C LYS A 446 -1.72 -23.04 -21.67
N ASP A 447 -2.48 -22.93 -20.59
CA ASP A 447 -2.03 -23.30 -19.24
C ASP A 447 -0.75 -22.54 -18.82
N ALA A 448 -0.62 -21.27 -19.19
CA ALA A 448 0.52 -20.44 -18.83
C ALA A 448 0.52 -20.16 -17.31
N SER A 449 1.66 -20.38 -16.63
CA SER A 449 1.77 -20.12 -15.18
C SER A 449 1.91 -18.63 -14.82
N GLY A 450 2.27 -17.80 -15.80
CA GLY A 450 2.58 -16.37 -15.62
C GLY A 450 1.48 -15.44 -16.15
N PHE A 451 1.59 -14.16 -15.81
CA PHE A 451 0.74 -13.10 -16.39
C PHE A 451 1.47 -12.43 -17.55
N PRO A 452 0.85 -12.29 -18.73
CA PRO A 452 1.45 -11.62 -19.87
C PRO A 452 1.49 -10.10 -19.74
N SER A 453 2.41 -9.50 -20.48
CA SER A 453 2.49 -8.07 -20.75
C SER A 453 2.83 -7.85 -22.23
N ILE A 454 2.48 -6.70 -22.78
CA ILE A 454 2.80 -6.32 -24.17
C ILE A 454 4.07 -5.48 -24.16
N SER A 455 4.98 -5.70 -25.11
CA SER A 455 6.11 -4.81 -25.34
C SER A 455 5.65 -3.44 -25.86
N PRO A 456 6.40 -2.35 -25.64
CA PRO A 456 5.95 -0.99 -25.98
C PRO A 456 5.53 -0.79 -27.43
N GLU A 457 6.24 -1.40 -28.39
CA GLU A 457 5.88 -1.39 -29.83
C GLU A 457 4.96 -2.54 -30.24
N GLY A 458 4.44 -3.32 -29.29
CA GLY A 458 3.48 -4.41 -29.52
C GLY A 458 4.01 -5.55 -30.37
N LYS A 459 5.33 -5.65 -30.58
CA LYS A 459 5.92 -6.73 -31.38
C LYS A 459 5.91 -8.06 -30.62
N TYR A 460 5.90 -8.01 -29.29
CA TYR A 460 5.99 -9.17 -28.43
C TYR A 460 4.97 -9.13 -27.28
N VAL A 461 4.47 -10.30 -26.92
CA VAL A 461 3.79 -10.55 -25.64
C VAL A 461 4.74 -11.37 -24.77
N TYR A 462 5.04 -10.95 -23.54
CA TYR A 462 6.06 -11.60 -22.72
C TYR A 462 5.56 -11.90 -21.30
N TRP A 463 6.09 -12.95 -20.70
CA TRP A 463 5.82 -13.34 -19.31
C TRP A 463 6.97 -14.19 -18.75
N TYR A 464 6.95 -14.37 -17.44
CA TYR A 464 7.78 -15.36 -16.78
C TYR A 464 7.02 -16.68 -16.66
N ASP A 465 7.59 -17.72 -17.25
CA ASP A 465 7.10 -19.10 -17.17
C ASP A 465 7.76 -19.79 -15.99
N GLY A 466 7.03 -19.92 -14.88
CA GLY A 466 7.54 -20.48 -13.63
C GLY A 466 7.78 -21.99 -13.72
N ARG A 467 7.14 -22.69 -14.66
CA ARG A 467 7.33 -24.14 -14.84
C ARG A 467 8.66 -24.44 -15.50
N ASP A 468 9.00 -23.63 -16.50
CA ASP A 468 10.30 -23.67 -17.17
C ASP A 468 11.36 -22.80 -16.46
N SER A 469 10.97 -22.06 -15.41
CA SER A 469 11.80 -21.07 -14.71
C SER A 469 12.52 -20.10 -15.66
N SER A 470 11.80 -19.65 -16.69
CA SER A 470 12.37 -18.87 -17.79
C SER A 470 11.47 -17.72 -18.22
N TRP A 471 12.08 -16.63 -18.66
CA TRP A 471 11.38 -15.58 -19.39
C TRP A 471 11.14 -16.01 -20.83
N VAL A 472 9.91 -15.79 -21.31
CA VAL A 472 9.48 -16.14 -22.66
C VAL A 472 8.77 -14.94 -23.29
N ALA A 473 8.79 -14.90 -24.62
CA ALA A 473 8.02 -13.96 -25.42
C ALA A 473 7.29 -14.70 -26.55
N TYR A 474 6.21 -14.11 -27.03
CA TYR A 474 5.51 -14.53 -28.24
C TYR A 474 5.64 -13.41 -29.26
N ASP A 475 6.27 -13.70 -30.41
CA ASP A 475 6.36 -12.78 -31.54
C ASP A 475 5.00 -12.70 -32.23
N VAL A 476 4.38 -11.52 -32.17
CA VAL A 476 3.03 -11.29 -32.68
C VAL A 476 2.96 -11.45 -34.19
N ALA A 477 4.02 -11.06 -34.92
CA ALA A 477 4.07 -11.12 -36.37
C ALA A 477 4.36 -12.55 -36.86
N GLN A 478 5.30 -13.25 -36.22
CA GLN A 478 5.69 -14.62 -36.60
C GLN A 478 4.76 -15.68 -36.01
N LYS A 479 3.92 -15.32 -35.03
CA LYS A 479 3.04 -16.21 -34.29
C LYS A 479 3.79 -17.37 -33.63
N ALA A 480 4.91 -17.06 -32.98
CA ALA A 480 5.82 -18.05 -32.43
C ALA A 480 6.31 -17.67 -31.02
N LYS A 481 6.37 -18.67 -30.12
CA LYS A 481 6.97 -18.53 -28.78
C LYS A 481 8.51 -18.60 -28.90
N ILE A 482 9.17 -17.71 -28.17
CA ILE A 482 10.61 -17.55 -28.05
C ILE A 482 10.96 -17.69 -26.57
N ASN A 483 11.95 -18.53 -26.25
CA ASN A 483 12.50 -18.55 -24.90
C ASN A 483 13.67 -17.56 -24.81
N LEU A 484 13.56 -16.58 -23.93
CA LEU A 484 14.51 -15.48 -23.84
C LEU A 484 15.73 -15.84 -22.99
N THR A 485 15.61 -16.79 -22.05
CA THR A 485 16.63 -17.00 -21.00
C THR A 485 17.13 -18.43 -20.90
N LYS A 486 16.47 -19.41 -21.51
CA LYS A 486 16.81 -20.84 -21.40
C LYS A 486 18.20 -21.21 -21.95
N GLU A 487 18.70 -20.48 -22.94
CA GLU A 487 20.03 -20.73 -23.51
C GLU A 487 21.15 -20.02 -22.76
N LEU A 488 20.83 -19.21 -21.75
CA LEU A 488 21.80 -18.50 -20.93
C LEU A 488 22.26 -19.38 -19.77
N SER A 489 23.53 -19.24 -19.37
CA SER A 489 24.11 -20.02 -18.27
C SER A 489 23.65 -19.57 -16.88
N GLU A 490 23.23 -18.31 -16.77
CA GLU A 490 22.86 -17.66 -15.53
C GLU A 490 21.43 -18.00 -15.10
N VAL A 491 21.20 -17.95 -13.80
CA VAL A 491 19.90 -18.23 -13.18
C VAL A 491 19.06 -16.95 -13.12
N PHE A 492 17.85 -17.00 -13.68
CA PHE A 492 16.88 -15.88 -13.74
C PHE A 492 15.67 -16.04 -12.80
N TYR A 493 15.71 -17.06 -11.93
CA TYR A 493 14.72 -17.33 -10.89
C TYR A 493 15.33 -17.16 -9.49
N GLU A 494 14.49 -17.02 -8.46
CA GLU A 494 14.93 -16.80 -7.08
C GLU A 494 15.82 -17.94 -6.55
N GLU A 495 17.14 -17.73 -6.53
CA GLU A 495 18.15 -18.71 -6.10
C GLU A 495 18.05 -19.10 -4.62
N LEU A 496 17.43 -18.26 -3.80
CA LEU A 496 17.19 -18.52 -2.36
C LEU A 496 15.82 -19.11 -2.06
N HIS A 497 15.05 -19.46 -3.09
CA HIS A 497 13.71 -20.02 -2.96
C HIS A 497 13.73 -21.34 -2.19
N ASP A 498 12.97 -21.41 -1.09
CA ASP A 498 12.99 -22.52 -0.14
C ASP A 498 11.58 -23.03 0.22
N SER A 499 10.65 -22.99 -0.75
CA SER A 499 9.33 -23.64 -0.64
C SER A 499 9.05 -24.58 -1.82
N PRO A 500 8.10 -25.53 -1.68
CA PRO A 500 7.77 -26.47 -2.75
C PRO A 500 7.10 -25.86 -3.99
N SER A 501 6.55 -24.64 -3.89
CA SER A 501 6.03 -23.88 -5.03
C SER A 501 7.12 -23.58 -6.07
N LEU A 502 6.73 -23.21 -7.29
CA LEU A 502 7.66 -22.77 -8.32
C LEU A 502 8.32 -21.44 -7.91
N PRO A 503 9.64 -21.26 -8.16
CA PRO A 503 10.35 -20.04 -7.82
C PRO A 503 9.91 -18.86 -8.69
N GLY A 504 9.82 -17.68 -8.07
CA GLY A 504 9.62 -16.42 -8.79
C GLY A 504 10.84 -16.01 -9.63
N SER A 505 10.69 -14.96 -10.44
CA SER A 505 11.83 -14.33 -11.11
C SER A 505 12.31 -13.10 -10.37
N TYR A 506 13.51 -12.64 -10.67
CA TYR A 506 14.01 -11.35 -10.16
C TYR A 506 13.38 -10.12 -10.85
N GLY A 507 12.43 -10.32 -11.76
CA GLY A 507 11.75 -9.27 -12.51
C GLY A 507 12.50 -8.84 -13.78
N ASN A 508 12.07 -7.72 -14.35
CA ASN A 508 12.65 -7.13 -15.55
C ASN A 508 12.71 -5.60 -15.45
N ALA A 509 13.54 -4.97 -16.29
CA ALA A 509 13.72 -3.53 -16.33
C ALA A 509 12.91 -2.84 -17.44
N GLY A 510 12.11 -3.59 -18.21
CA GLY A 510 11.36 -3.10 -19.37
C GLY A 510 12.04 -3.35 -20.72
N TRP A 511 11.63 -2.60 -21.73
CA TRP A 511 12.04 -2.77 -23.12
C TRP A 511 12.74 -1.52 -23.66
N LEU A 512 13.76 -1.73 -24.49
CA LEU A 512 14.33 -0.63 -25.28
C LEU A 512 13.34 -0.14 -26.33
N ALA A 513 13.45 1.14 -26.69
CA ALA A 513 12.68 1.77 -27.76
C ALA A 513 12.72 0.93 -29.04
N GLY A 514 11.58 0.82 -29.73
CA GLY A 514 11.48 -0.01 -30.93
C GLY A 514 11.29 -1.51 -30.67
N ASP A 515 11.13 -1.93 -29.41
CA ASP A 515 11.18 -3.34 -28.97
C ASP A 515 12.48 -4.05 -29.39
N GLU A 516 13.59 -3.30 -29.45
CA GLU A 516 14.87 -3.83 -29.93
C GLU A 516 15.49 -4.85 -28.96
N ALA A 517 15.28 -4.67 -27.66
CA ALA A 517 15.73 -5.62 -26.65
C ALA A 517 14.88 -5.57 -25.38
N PHE A 518 14.74 -6.73 -24.74
CA PHE A 518 14.17 -6.90 -23.42
C PHE A 518 15.29 -6.84 -22.36
N LEU A 519 15.07 -6.08 -21.30
CA LEU A 519 16.01 -6.00 -20.18
C LEU A 519 15.50 -6.82 -19.00
N VAL A 520 16.25 -7.85 -18.59
CA VAL A 520 15.84 -8.78 -17.53
C VAL A 520 16.86 -8.84 -16.41
N TYR A 521 16.38 -9.12 -15.20
CA TYR A 521 17.26 -9.28 -14.04
C TYR A 521 17.58 -10.73 -13.80
N ASP A 522 18.86 -10.98 -13.53
CA ASP A 522 19.23 -12.10 -12.70
C ASP A 522 19.28 -11.64 -11.21
N ARG A 523 19.81 -12.46 -10.29
CA ARG A 523 19.89 -12.06 -8.88
C ARG A 523 20.56 -10.69 -8.70
N PHE A 524 21.67 -10.47 -9.37
CA PHE A 524 22.55 -9.33 -9.14
C PHE A 524 22.68 -8.37 -10.35
N ASP A 525 22.63 -8.90 -11.56
CA ASP A 525 23.00 -8.22 -12.80
C ASP A 525 21.79 -8.00 -13.73
N ILE A 526 21.99 -7.11 -14.71
CA ILE A 526 20.97 -6.74 -15.70
C ILE A 526 21.42 -7.23 -17.07
N TRP A 527 20.55 -7.96 -17.75
CA TRP A 527 20.81 -8.55 -19.07
C TRP A 527 19.97 -7.89 -20.14
N LYS A 528 20.58 -7.58 -21.28
CA LYS A 528 19.92 -7.11 -22.49
C LYS A 528 19.81 -8.26 -23.48
N ILE A 529 18.58 -8.57 -23.90
CA ILE A 529 18.27 -9.71 -24.75
C ILE A 529 17.53 -9.20 -25.99
N ASP A 530 18.12 -9.39 -27.18
CA ASP A 530 17.39 -9.28 -28.44
C ASP A 530 16.54 -10.54 -28.62
N PRO A 531 15.20 -10.46 -28.66
CA PRO A 531 14.35 -11.63 -28.83
C PRO A 531 14.64 -12.42 -30.11
N LYS A 532 15.23 -11.80 -31.14
CA LYS A 532 15.61 -12.49 -32.39
C LYS A 532 16.88 -13.32 -32.26
N ASN A 533 17.70 -13.05 -31.24
CA ASN A 533 18.90 -13.83 -30.95
C ASN A 533 19.17 -13.90 -29.44
N PRO A 534 18.34 -14.62 -28.66
CA PRO A 534 18.45 -14.65 -27.20
C PRO A 534 19.81 -15.15 -26.70
N SER A 535 20.44 -16.09 -27.42
CA SER A 535 21.77 -16.63 -27.10
C SER A 535 22.90 -15.58 -27.06
N ALA A 536 22.72 -14.44 -27.74
CA ALA A 536 23.69 -13.35 -27.79
C ALA A 536 23.42 -12.25 -26.75
N ALA A 537 22.75 -12.60 -25.65
CA ALA A 537 22.46 -11.67 -24.57
C ALA A 537 23.72 -10.98 -24.03
N VAL A 538 23.58 -9.72 -23.65
CA VAL A 538 24.67 -8.89 -23.12
C VAL A 538 24.39 -8.54 -21.67
N ASN A 539 25.29 -8.91 -20.76
CA ASN A 539 25.24 -8.45 -19.38
C ASN A 539 25.65 -6.96 -19.32
N LEU A 540 24.68 -6.07 -19.06
CA LEU A 540 24.89 -4.62 -19.02
C LEU A 540 25.77 -4.19 -17.84
N THR A 541 25.79 -4.98 -16.78
CA THR A 541 26.58 -4.72 -15.57
C THR A 541 27.90 -5.49 -15.58
N GLN A 542 28.24 -6.18 -16.67
CA GLN A 542 29.49 -6.91 -16.89
C GLN A 542 29.80 -7.98 -15.83
N GLY A 543 28.77 -8.51 -15.17
CA GLY A 543 28.90 -9.50 -14.09
C GLY A 543 29.46 -8.93 -12.78
N GLU A 544 29.61 -7.61 -12.68
CA GLU A 544 30.13 -6.95 -11.47
C GLU A 544 29.18 -7.14 -10.28
N GLY A 545 27.87 -7.22 -10.54
CA GLY A 545 26.88 -7.49 -9.51
C GLY A 545 27.14 -8.81 -8.80
N ARG A 546 27.18 -9.92 -9.56
CA ARG A 546 27.49 -11.26 -9.02
C ARG A 546 28.85 -11.30 -8.31
N LYS A 547 29.88 -10.70 -8.91
CA LYS A 547 31.25 -10.69 -8.37
C LYS A 547 31.35 -9.96 -7.02
N ALA A 548 30.60 -8.88 -6.85
CA ALA A 548 30.64 -8.04 -5.66
C ALA A 548 29.46 -8.28 -4.69
N SER A 549 28.57 -9.22 -5.01
CA SER A 549 27.29 -9.44 -4.31
C SER A 549 26.43 -8.17 -4.24
N ILE A 550 26.42 -7.38 -5.33
CA ILE A 550 25.64 -6.15 -5.46
C ILE A 550 24.45 -6.39 -6.38
N VAL A 551 23.25 -6.22 -5.84
CA VAL A 551 22.00 -6.25 -6.58
C VAL A 551 21.81 -4.93 -7.31
N PHE A 552 21.96 -4.94 -8.63
CA PHE A 552 21.67 -3.81 -9.50
C PHE A 552 20.24 -3.89 -10.04
N ARG A 553 19.49 -2.79 -9.93
CA ARG A 553 18.20 -2.62 -10.61
C ARG A 553 18.18 -1.27 -11.31
N ARG A 554 17.50 -1.17 -12.45
CA ARG A 554 17.29 0.12 -13.12
C ARG A 554 16.44 1.02 -12.21
N GLN A 555 16.89 2.26 -12.02
CA GLN A 555 16.08 3.30 -11.41
C GLN A 555 15.26 3.99 -12.50
N ASP A 556 13.95 3.84 -12.45
CA ASP A 556 13.04 4.61 -13.29
C ASP A 556 13.05 6.09 -12.86
N LEU A 557 13.28 6.97 -13.83
CA LEU A 557 13.36 8.43 -13.65
C LEU A 557 12.15 9.16 -14.24
N ASP A 558 11.31 8.47 -15.00
CA ASP A 558 10.12 9.01 -15.64
C ASP A 558 9.00 7.95 -15.61
N ARG A 559 8.05 8.13 -14.70
CA ARG A 559 6.93 7.19 -14.52
C ARG A 559 6.03 7.06 -15.75
N GLU A 560 6.13 8.01 -16.69
CA GLU A 560 5.38 7.99 -17.96
C GLU A 560 6.18 7.33 -19.10
N GLU A 561 7.42 6.89 -18.84
CA GLU A 561 8.25 6.19 -19.81
C GLU A 561 7.59 4.87 -20.24
N ARG A 562 7.30 4.74 -21.53
CA ARG A 562 6.81 3.47 -22.09
C ARG A 562 7.94 2.56 -22.56
N SER A 563 8.98 3.15 -23.14
CA SER A 563 10.13 2.44 -23.64
C SER A 563 11.40 3.19 -23.31
N ILE A 564 12.48 2.44 -23.18
CA ILE A 564 13.75 2.94 -22.71
C ILE A 564 14.53 3.52 -23.89
N ASP A 565 14.87 4.80 -23.84
CA ASP A 565 15.83 5.37 -24.80
C ASP A 565 17.25 4.83 -24.50
N PRO A 566 17.86 4.01 -25.39
CA PRO A 566 19.19 3.48 -25.17
C PRO A 566 20.30 4.54 -25.19
N LYS A 567 20.00 5.77 -25.63
CA LYS A 567 20.91 6.93 -25.57
C LYS A 567 20.87 7.63 -24.22
N GLY A 568 19.84 7.37 -23.41
CA GLY A 568 19.68 7.90 -22.07
C GLY A 568 20.71 7.35 -21.09
N GLN A 569 20.81 8.00 -19.93
CA GLN A 569 21.65 7.52 -18.84
C GLN A 569 20.99 6.32 -18.16
N LEU A 570 21.71 5.20 -18.03
CA LEU A 570 21.27 4.10 -17.18
C LEU A 570 21.65 4.42 -15.73
N LEU A 571 20.67 4.88 -14.94
CA LEU A 571 20.80 5.00 -13.49
C LEU A 571 20.41 3.68 -12.84
N LEU A 572 21.23 3.21 -11.89
CA LEU A 572 21.04 1.94 -11.20
C LEU A 572 20.92 2.19 -9.70
N THR A 573 19.94 1.53 -9.05
CA THR A 573 20.04 1.26 -7.62
C THR A 573 21.05 0.14 -7.40
N ALA A 574 21.72 0.16 -6.26
CA ALA A 574 22.69 -0.85 -5.86
C ALA A 574 22.47 -1.21 -4.39
N PHE A 575 22.46 -2.51 -4.08
CA PHE A 575 22.38 -3.04 -2.72
C PHE A 575 23.35 -4.20 -2.54
N ASN A 576 24.28 -4.11 -1.58
CA ASN A 576 25.22 -5.19 -1.29
C ASN A 576 24.60 -6.18 -0.30
N GLU A 577 24.35 -7.42 -0.71
CA GLU A 577 23.73 -8.44 0.15
C GLU A 577 24.62 -8.89 1.32
N VAL A 578 25.91 -8.54 1.36
CA VAL A 578 26.82 -8.92 2.45
C VAL A 578 26.95 -7.79 3.46
N THR A 579 27.29 -6.57 3.01
CA THR A 579 27.50 -5.41 3.88
C THR A 579 26.22 -4.64 4.21
N LYS A 580 25.16 -4.85 3.42
CA LYS A 580 23.89 -4.12 3.43
C LYS A 580 24.02 -2.64 3.05
N ASP A 581 25.18 -2.23 2.52
CA ASP A 581 25.34 -0.90 1.92
C ASP A 581 24.41 -0.75 0.72
N ALA A 582 23.88 0.46 0.53
CA ALA A 582 23.05 0.78 -0.62
C ALA A 582 23.50 2.09 -1.28
N GLY A 583 23.04 2.31 -2.50
CA GLY A 583 23.30 3.56 -3.21
C GLY A 583 22.92 3.51 -4.68
N TYR A 584 23.64 4.30 -5.48
CA TYR A 584 23.37 4.49 -6.89
C TYR A 584 24.63 4.39 -7.74
N PHE A 585 24.49 3.78 -8.89
CA PHE A 585 25.52 3.62 -9.92
C PHE A 585 24.98 4.16 -11.25
N THR A 586 25.87 4.42 -12.19
CA THR A 586 25.51 4.74 -13.57
C THR A 586 26.19 3.79 -14.54
N GLY A 587 25.48 3.32 -15.55
CA GLY A 587 26.00 2.46 -16.61
C GLY A 587 25.58 2.93 -18.01
N THR A 588 25.71 2.04 -18.98
CA THR A 588 25.31 2.23 -20.39
C THR A 588 24.52 1.03 -20.89
N PHE A 589 23.63 1.25 -21.86
CA PHE A 589 22.83 0.17 -22.45
C PHE A 589 23.58 -0.67 -23.50
N ASP A 590 24.82 -0.32 -23.83
CA ASP A 590 25.68 -1.13 -24.70
C ASP A 590 26.42 -2.24 -23.94
N GLY A 591 26.46 -2.16 -22.61
CA GLY A 591 27.15 -3.11 -21.75
C GLY A 591 28.64 -3.20 -22.02
N LYS A 592 29.30 -2.18 -22.56
CA LYS A 592 30.75 -2.23 -22.86
C LYS A 592 31.66 -1.85 -21.69
N SER A 593 31.08 -1.28 -20.63
CA SER A 593 31.81 -0.84 -19.44
C SER A 593 31.04 -1.20 -18.19
N ALA A 594 31.76 -1.60 -17.13
CA ALA A 594 31.16 -1.85 -15.83
C ALA A 594 30.50 -0.57 -15.27
N PRO A 595 29.41 -0.71 -14.49
CA PRO A 595 28.76 0.42 -13.85
C PRO A 595 29.71 1.23 -12.97
N LYS A 596 29.61 2.56 -13.06
CA LYS A 596 30.38 3.49 -12.24
C LYS A 596 29.59 3.88 -10.99
N LYS A 597 30.19 3.68 -9.83
CA LYS A 597 29.64 4.12 -8.54
C LYS A 597 29.43 5.64 -8.52
N LEU A 598 28.22 6.07 -8.17
CA LEU A 598 27.90 7.47 -7.85
C LEU A 598 27.96 7.67 -6.33
N ILE A 599 27.24 6.84 -5.59
CA ILE A 599 27.22 6.80 -4.12
C ILE A 599 26.96 5.36 -3.66
N MET A 600 27.62 4.93 -2.59
CA MET A 600 27.37 3.64 -1.93
C MET A 600 27.81 3.79 -0.47
N THR A 601 26.87 3.75 0.46
CA THR A 601 27.15 3.97 1.88
C THR A 601 26.27 3.07 2.75
N ALA A 602 26.61 2.99 4.04
CA ALA A 602 25.86 2.28 5.08
C ALA A 602 24.56 3.02 5.44
N ASN A 603 23.72 3.24 4.44
CA ASN A 603 22.45 3.97 4.53
C ASN A 603 21.40 3.26 3.69
N ARG A 604 20.14 3.51 4.02
CA ARG A 604 19.02 3.20 3.14
C ARG A 604 18.64 4.44 2.35
N TYR A 605 18.42 4.25 1.05
CA TYR A 605 17.90 5.26 0.14
C TYR A 605 16.51 4.86 -0.35
N SER A 606 15.60 5.81 -0.48
CA SER A 606 14.25 5.56 -1.00
C SER A 606 13.60 6.84 -1.53
N GLY A 607 12.46 6.73 -2.22
CA GLY A 607 11.68 7.90 -2.65
C GLY A 607 12.42 8.81 -3.65
N LEU A 608 13.32 8.26 -4.46
CA LEU A 608 14.00 9.04 -5.48
C LEU A 608 13.00 9.53 -6.54
N SER A 609 13.01 10.83 -6.82
CA SER A 609 12.20 11.46 -7.86
C SER A 609 12.99 12.57 -8.55
N LYS A 610 12.91 12.62 -9.88
CA LYS A 610 13.53 13.66 -10.72
C LYS A 610 12.51 14.70 -11.14
N ALA A 611 12.93 15.96 -11.16
CA ALA A 611 12.22 16.98 -11.89
C ALA A 611 12.13 16.60 -13.37
N LYS A 612 10.94 16.68 -13.98
CA LYS A 612 10.70 16.24 -15.38
C LYS A 612 11.65 16.91 -16.37
N GLU A 613 11.86 18.22 -16.24
CA GLU A 613 12.55 19.08 -17.21
C GLU A 613 13.98 19.46 -16.82
N SER A 614 14.49 18.95 -15.69
CA SER A 614 15.82 19.30 -15.19
C SER A 614 16.55 18.12 -14.54
N SER A 615 17.76 18.33 -14.00
CA SER A 615 18.57 17.26 -13.41
C SER A 615 18.41 17.11 -11.89
N GLU A 616 17.66 18.02 -11.28
CA GLU A 616 17.38 18.07 -9.85
C GLU A 616 16.57 16.85 -9.40
N LEU A 617 16.99 16.30 -8.27
CA LEU A 617 16.44 15.10 -7.65
C LEU A 617 16.12 15.38 -6.18
N ILE A 618 15.08 14.71 -5.70
CA ILE A 618 14.82 14.54 -4.27
C ILE A 618 14.90 13.05 -3.93
N LEU A 619 15.34 12.73 -2.71
CA LEU A 619 15.35 11.37 -2.19
C LEU A 619 15.38 11.36 -0.66
N ASN A 620 14.93 10.27 -0.05
CA ASN A 620 15.02 10.04 1.38
C ASN A 620 16.26 9.19 1.70
N LYS A 621 16.99 9.57 2.75
CA LYS A 621 18.15 8.83 3.25
C LYS A 621 18.00 8.58 4.75
N SER A 622 18.23 7.34 5.19
CA SER A 622 18.10 6.94 6.60
C SER A 622 19.17 5.94 7.03
N THR A 623 19.24 5.73 8.35
CA THR A 623 19.79 4.53 8.98
C THR A 623 18.79 4.06 10.04
N TYR A 624 19.15 3.08 10.87
CA TYR A 624 18.37 2.85 12.09
C TYR A 624 18.35 4.08 13.02
N GLN A 625 19.44 4.86 13.08
CA GLN A 625 19.59 6.00 14.00
C GLN A 625 19.16 7.33 13.37
N GLU A 626 19.21 7.44 12.05
CA GLU A 626 18.84 8.65 11.32
C GLU A 626 17.48 8.45 10.66
N ASN A 627 16.53 9.34 10.97
CA ASN A 627 15.22 9.37 10.33
C ASN A 627 15.33 9.44 8.80
N PRO A 628 14.33 8.94 8.05
CA PRO A 628 14.23 9.11 6.60
C PRO A 628 13.90 10.55 6.24
N ASP A 629 14.89 11.43 6.40
CA ASP A 629 14.82 12.82 6.01
C ASP A 629 15.02 12.99 4.50
N LEU A 630 14.46 14.08 3.96
CA LEU A 630 14.54 14.47 2.57
C LEU A 630 15.88 15.14 2.27
N TYR A 631 16.48 14.74 1.15
CA TYR A 631 17.72 15.27 0.61
C TYR A 631 17.50 15.78 -0.82
N LEU A 632 18.14 16.90 -1.13
CA LEU A 632 18.23 17.46 -2.47
C LEU A 632 19.56 17.05 -3.11
N THR A 633 19.54 16.66 -4.38
CA THR A 633 20.75 16.36 -5.15
C THR A 633 20.52 16.47 -6.67
N ASP A 634 21.50 16.09 -7.48
CA ASP A 634 21.40 15.97 -8.93
C ASP A 634 21.87 14.58 -9.37
N LEU A 635 21.80 14.28 -10.67
CA LEU A 635 22.21 12.98 -11.25
C LEU A 635 23.67 12.58 -10.97
N SER A 636 24.51 13.49 -10.45
CA SER A 636 25.88 13.16 -10.03
C SER A 636 25.98 12.63 -8.61
N PHE A 637 24.97 12.84 -7.76
CA PHE A 637 24.93 12.48 -6.33
C PHE A 637 26.11 13.03 -5.50
N LYS A 638 26.83 14.05 -5.99
CA LYS A 638 28.00 14.62 -5.27
C LYS A 638 27.59 15.53 -4.12
N ASN A 639 26.45 16.19 -4.23
CA ASN A 639 25.95 17.14 -3.24
C ASN A 639 24.60 16.66 -2.71
N LEU A 640 24.60 15.93 -1.59
CA LEU A 640 23.38 15.55 -0.87
C LEU A 640 23.12 16.55 0.24
N LYS A 641 22.11 17.41 0.07
CA LYS A 641 21.74 18.43 1.06
C LYS A 641 20.47 18.02 1.81
N LYS A 642 20.60 17.71 3.11
CA LYS A 642 19.45 17.47 4.00
C LYS A 642 18.60 18.73 4.13
N VAL A 643 17.29 18.63 3.94
CA VAL A 643 16.39 19.79 4.03
C VAL A 643 15.22 19.62 4.99
N SER A 644 14.89 18.40 5.40
CA SER A 644 13.93 18.14 6.47
C SER A 644 14.62 17.82 7.80
N ASN A 645 13.87 17.88 8.89
CA ASN A 645 14.30 17.41 10.20
C ASN A 645 13.12 16.77 10.93
N LEU A 646 12.84 15.51 10.59
CA LEU A 646 11.78 14.73 11.24
C LEU A 646 12.23 14.27 12.62
N ASN A 647 11.30 14.25 13.56
CA ASN A 647 11.48 13.69 14.90
C ASN A 647 12.66 14.26 15.72
N PRO A 648 12.81 15.59 15.87
CA PRO A 648 13.85 16.17 16.73
C PRO A 648 13.76 15.67 18.18
N GLN A 649 12.58 15.25 18.65
CA GLN A 649 12.37 14.65 19.95
C GLN A 649 13.16 13.35 20.18
N GLN A 650 13.61 12.66 19.11
CA GLN A 650 14.45 11.47 19.22
C GLN A 650 15.76 11.76 19.97
N ALA A 651 16.29 12.99 19.88
CA ALA A 651 17.50 13.37 20.59
C ALA A 651 17.35 13.28 22.13
N ASN A 652 16.13 13.32 22.65
CA ASN A 652 15.83 13.30 24.09
C ASN A 652 15.55 11.90 24.64
N VAL A 653 15.53 10.86 23.79
CA VAL A 653 15.26 9.49 24.19
C VAL A 653 16.44 8.57 23.91
N ASN A 654 16.58 7.51 24.71
CA ASN A 654 17.57 6.46 24.47
C ASN A 654 17.15 5.69 23.21
N TRP A 655 17.77 5.95 22.07
CA TRP A 655 17.29 5.37 20.80
C TRP A 655 17.86 3.97 20.51
N GLY A 656 19.16 3.82 20.75
CA GLY A 656 19.90 2.59 20.51
C GLY A 656 20.70 2.57 19.20
N SER A 657 21.25 1.40 18.90
CA SER A 657 22.02 1.09 17.70
C SER A 657 21.66 -0.29 17.18
N VAL A 658 22.06 -0.61 15.95
CA VAL A 658 21.93 -1.95 15.37
C VAL A 658 23.27 -2.38 14.78
N GLU A 659 23.61 -3.65 14.89
CA GLU A 659 24.75 -4.26 14.20
C GLU A 659 24.31 -5.52 13.45
N LEU A 660 25.00 -5.80 12.35
CA LEU A 660 24.91 -7.06 11.64
C LEU A 660 25.72 -8.12 12.39
N VAL A 661 25.16 -9.32 12.52
CA VAL A 661 25.81 -10.46 13.17
C VAL A 661 25.86 -11.63 12.20
N ASP A 662 27.06 -12.08 11.88
CA ASP A 662 27.29 -13.33 11.15
C ASP A 662 27.38 -14.50 12.13
N TYR A 663 26.69 -15.59 11.82
CA TYR A 663 26.72 -16.83 12.58
C TYR A 663 26.46 -18.03 11.66
N LEU A 664 26.56 -19.24 12.21
CA LEU A 664 26.29 -20.47 11.47
C LEU A 664 25.02 -21.14 12.00
N SER A 665 24.21 -21.75 11.12
CA SER A 665 23.17 -22.69 11.53
C SER A 665 23.78 -23.94 12.17
N SER A 666 22.95 -24.85 12.71
CA SER A 666 23.46 -26.11 13.27
C SER A 666 24.12 -27.01 12.22
N GLU A 667 23.74 -26.85 10.95
CA GLU A 667 24.30 -27.55 9.79
C GLU A 667 25.55 -26.86 9.21
N GLY A 668 25.92 -25.68 9.73
CA GLY A 668 27.06 -24.91 9.25
C GLY A 668 26.77 -23.95 8.11
N ASP A 669 25.49 -23.69 7.78
CA ASP A 669 25.13 -22.69 6.78
C ASP A 669 25.45 -21.27 7.31
N PRO A 670 26.09 -20.40 6.50
CA PRO A 670 26.31 -19.01 6.89
C PRO A 670 24.99 -18.24 6.89
N LEU A 671 24.68 -17.62 8.02
CA LEU A 671 23.48 -16.81 8.23
C LEU A 671 23.85 -15.45 8.83
N GLN A 672 22.95 -14.49 8.65
CA GLN A 672 23.06 -13.17 9.24
C GLN A 672 21.87 -12.89 10.16
N GLY A 673 22.03 -11.88 11.02
CA GLY A 673 20.98 -11.39 11.89
C GLY A 673 21.25 -9.96 12.34
N LEU A 674 20.25 -9.32 12.93
CA LEU A 674 20.36 -7.95 13.45
C LEU A 674 20.35 -7.96 14.97
N LEU A 675 21.38 -7.38 15.60
CA LEU A 675 21.40 -7.15 17.04
C LEU A 675 21.19 -5.66 17.33
N PHE A 676 20.05 -5.34 17.94
CA PHE A 676 19.73 -4.02 18.44
C PHE A 676 20.20 -3.88 19.89
N LYS A 677 20.88 -2.77 20.19
CA LYS A 677 21.50 -2.49 21.49
C LYS A 677 21.04 -1.15 22.05
N PRO A 678 20.85 -1.03 23.38
CA PRO A 678 20.58 0.25 24.03
C PRO A 678 21.63 1.32 23.70
N GLU A 679 21.26 2.61 23.77
CA GLU A 679 22.19 3.71 23.43
C GLU A 679 23.37 3.80 24.43
N ASN A 680 23.07 3.52 25.69
CA ASN A 680 23.96 3.43 26.84
C ASN A 680 24.57 2.02 27.01
N PHE A 681 24.68 1.24 25.93
CA PHE A 681 25.20 -0.12 25.98
C PHE A 681 26.62 -0.18 26.57
N ASP A 682 26.81 -1.08 27.53
CA ASP A 682 28.05 -1.35 28.23
C ASP A 682 28.31 -2.87 28.23
N ALA A 683 29.33 -3.30 27.50
CA ALA A 683 29.66 -4.72 27.35
C ALA A 683 30.03 -5.43 28.67
N SER A 684 30.31 -4.69 29.75
CA SER A 684 30.55 -5.25 31.08
C SER A 684 29.26 -5.56 31.86
N LYS A 685 28.11 -5.03 31.41
CA LYS A 685 26.80 -5.29 32.00
C LYS A 685 26.12 -6.48 31.33
N LYS A 686 25.11 -6.99 32.03
CA LYS A 686 24.23 -8.05 31.53
C LYS A 686 22.86 -7.45 31.23
N TYR A 687 22.39 -7.64 30.00
CA TYR A 687 21.09 -7.13 29.55
C TYR A 687 20.12 -8.30 29.30
N PRO A 688 18.83 -8.15 29.66
CA PRO A 688 17.81 -9.07 29.16
C PRO A 688 17.73 -8.97 27.63
N MET A 689 17.43 -10.09 26.97
CA MET A 689 17.37 -10.16 25.51
C MET A 689 16.05 -10.71 25.03
N MET A 690 15.47 -10.05 24.04
CA MET A 690 14.36 -10.59 23.27
C MET A 690 14.85 -11.07 21.91
N VAL A 691 14.26 -12.14 21.41
CA VAL A 691 14.53 -12.65 20.07
C VAL A 691 13.24 -12.59 19.29
N TYR A 692 13.28 -11.91 18.15
CA TYR A 692 12.14 -11.80 17.23
C TYR A 692 12.51 -12.37 15.88
N PHE A 693 11.62 -13.11 15.25
CA PHE A 693 11.91 -13.78 13.98
C PHE A 693 10.63 -13.99 13.16
N TYR A 694 10.83 -14.16 11.86
CA TYR A 694 9.77 -14.52 10.91
C TYR A 694 10.37 -15.32 9.74
N GLU A 695 11.23 -14.68 8.95
CA GLU A 695 12.04 -15.27 7.90
C GLU A 695 13.39 -14.51 7.84
N ARG A 696 13.92 -14.21 6.65
CA ARG A 696 15.15 -13.41 6.46
C ARG A 696 14.84 -11.91 6.64
N ASN A 697 15.57 -11.23 7.52
CA ASN A 697 15.38 -9.82 7.91
C ASN A 697 16.67 -8.99 7.90
N SER A 698 17.84 -9.60 7.76
CA SER A 698 19.15 -8.93 7.87
C SER A 698 19.36 -7.82 6.83
N ASP A 699 18.73 -7.92 5.67
CA ASP A 699 18.75 -6.86 4.64
C ASP A 699 18.17 -5.52 5.13
N GLY A 700 17.38 -5.56 6.20
CA GLY A 700 16.80 -4.38 6.86
C GLY A 700 17.74 -3.64 7.82
N LEU A 701 19.06 -3.87 7.80
CA LEU A 701 20.04 -3.25 8.71
C LEU A 701 19.88 -1.72 8.84
N HIS A 702 19.62 -1.03 7.73
CA HIS A 702 19.50 0.43 7.68
C HIS A 702 18.05 0.94 7.71
N ASN A 703 17.07 0.06 7.94
CA ASN A 703 15.68 0.47 8.09
C ASN A 703 15.51 1.28 9.38
N TYR A 704 15.07 2.52 9.24
CA TYR A 704 14.56 3.29 10.36
C TYR A 704 13.27 2.67 10.88
N ARG A 705 13.19 2.39 12.18
CA ARG A 705 12.01 1.80 12.83
C ARG A 705 11.35 2.86 13.70
N ALA A 706 10.30 3.50 13.20
CA ALA A 706 9.55 4.46 14.00
C ALA A 706 8.81 3.75 15.15
N PRO A 707 8.85 4.25 16.40
CA PRO A 707 8.09 3.68 17.50
C PRO A 707 6.61 3.90 17.27
N ALA A 708 5.83 2.82 17.22
CA ALA A 708 4.39 2.86 17.00
C ALA A 708 3.67 1.86 17.93
N PRO A 709 2.36 2.02 18.18
CA PRO A 709 1.60 1.02 18.90
C PRO A 709 1.67 -0.34 18.18
N SER A 710 1.95 -1.41 18.92
CA SER A 710 2.14 -2.77 18.39
C SER A 710 0.92 -3.23 17.58
N ALA A 711 1.16 -3.66 16.34
CA ALA A 711 0.13 -4.30 15.51
C ALA A 711 -0.03 -5.80 15.81
N SER A 712 0.86 -6.38 16.63
CA SER A 712 0.93 -7.80 17.02
C SER A 712 2.36 -8.24 17.42
N THR A 713 3.38 -7.43 17.11
CA THR A 713 4.81 -7.74 17.32
C THR A 713 5.48 -6.82 18.34
N ILE A 714 6.66 -7.20 18.83
CA ILE A 714 7.44 -6.33 19.72
C ILE A 714 7.81 -5.00 19.02
N ASN A 715 7.69 -3.89 19.75
CA ASN A 715 8.18 -2.60 19.31
C ASN A 715 9.68 -2.49 19.65
N ILE A 716 10.53 -2.78 18.68
CA ILE A 716 11.99 -2.87 18.87
C ILE A 716 12.59 -1.57 19.43
N PRO A 717 12.33 -0.37 18.87
CA PRO A 717 12.78 0.88 19.48
C PRO A 717 12.38 1.04 20.94
N TYR A 718 11.13 0.70 21.30
CA TYR A 718 10.65 0.79 22.68
C TYR A 718 11.46 -0.10 23.62
N PHE A 719 11.63 -1.39 23.30
CA PHE A 719 12.35 -2.30 24.18
C PHE A 719 13.85 -1.99 24.25
N VAL A 720 14.47 -1.64 23.13
CA VAL A 720 15.89 -1.21 23.09
C VAL A 720 16.12 0.05 23.93
N SER A 721 15.18 1.00 23.87
CA SER A 721 15.21 2.22 24.68
C SER A 721 15.05 1.95 26.18
N ASN A 722 14.42 0.83 26.53
CA ASN A 722 14.20 0.35 27.88
C ASN A 722 15.19 -0.76 28.27
N ASP A 723 16.46 -0.64 27.85
CA ASP A 723 17.58 -1.51 28.25
C ASP A 723 17.41 -3.02 27.92
N TYR A 724 16.67 -3.35 26.87
CA TYR A 724 16.69 -4.70 26.27
C TYR A 724 17.66 -4.78 25.10
N LEU A 725 18.29 -5.93 24.94
CA LEU A 725 18.82 -6.35 23.64
C LEU A 725 17.67 -6.93 22.81
N VAL A 726 17.68 -6.69 21.51
CA VAL A 726 16.81 -7.43 20.58
C VAL A 726 17.63 -8.07 19.49
N PHE A 727 17.51 -9.38 19.33
CA PHE A 727 18.15 -10.12 18.25
C PHE A 727 17.11 -10.61 17.23
N VAL A 728 17.41 -10.41 15.95
CA VAL A 728 16.56 -10.81 14.82
C VAL A 728 17.37 -11.70 13.87
N PRO A 729 17.36 -13.03 14.03
CA PRO A 729 18.06 -13.96 13.16
C PRO A 729 17.33 -14.18 11.84
N ASP A 730 18.09 -14.38 10.75
CA ASP A 730 17.56 -14.96 9.50
C ASP A 730 17.29 -16.45 9.65
N ILE A 731 16.37 -16.96 8.83
CA ILE A 731 16.01 -18.38 8.79
C ILE A 731 16.10 -18.88 7.36
N LYS A 732 16.75 -20.03 7.19
CA LYS A 732 16.75 -20.83 5.96
C LYS A 732 15.93 -22.09 6.23
N TYR A 733 15.14 -22.52 5.27
CA TYR A 733 14.27 -23.68 5.43
C TYR A 733 14.73 -24.89 4.62
N GLU A 734 14.67 -26.05 5.24
CA GLU A 734 14.63 -27.34 4.56
C GLU A 734 13.18 -27.73 4.28
N LEU A 735 12.92 -28.23 3.07
CA LEU A 735 11.57 -28.65 2.66
C LEU A 735 11.07 -29.77 3.57
N GLY A 736 9.83 -29.63 4.04
CA GLY A 736 9.17 -30.54 4.97
C GLY A 736 9.45 -30.26 6.44
N LEU A 737 10.51 -29.54 6.78
CA LEU A 737 10.99 -29.42 8.16
C LEU A 737 11.03 -27.95 8.64
N PRO A 738 9.94 -27.16 8.51
CA PRO A 738 9.95 -25.76 8.91
C PRO A 738 10.26 -25.53 10.39
N GLY A 739 9.73 -26.37 11.29
CA GLY A 739 9.98 -26.29 12.73
C GLY A 739 11.44 -26.58 13.07
N PRO A 740 11.99 -27.75 12.67
CA PRO A 740 13.40 -28.05 12.83
C PRO A 740 14.34 -26.99 12.21
N SER A 741 14.01 -26.48 11.02
CA SER A 741 14.78 -25.40 10.38
C SER A 741 14.81 -24.13 11.23
N ALA A 742 13.67 -23.74 11.81
CA ALA A 742 13.60 -22.59 12.71
C ALA A 742 14.49 -22.81 13.95
N TYR A 743 14.45 -23.99 14.58
CA TYR A 743 15.36 -24.33 15.67
C TYR A 743 16.82 -24.20 15.25
N SER A 744 17.16 -24.78 14.10
CA SER A 744 18.54 -24.86 13.63
C SER A 744 19.14 -23.51 13.23
N CYS A 745 18.32 -22.54 12.82
CA CYS A 745 18.78 -21.19 12.55
C CYS A 745 18.78 -20.32 13.82
N ILE A 746 17.67 -20.31 14.56
CA ILE A 746 17.46 -19.35 15.66
C ILE A 746 18.35 -19.67 16.86
N ILE A 747 18.44 -20.94 17.28
CA ILE A 747 19.13 -21.30 18.53
C ILE A 747 20.65 -21.04 18.45
N PRO A 748 21.37 -21.45 17.39
CA PRO A 748 22.78 -21.09 17.23
C PRO A 748 23.01 -19.57 17.14
N GLY A 749 22.12 -18.85 16.47
CA GLY A 749 22.16 -17.38 16.43
C GLY A 749 22.09 -16.77 17.83
N VAL A 750 21.12 -17.21 18.65
CA VAL A 750 20.98 -16.78 20.05
C VAL A 750 22.21 -17.13 20.89
N GLN A 751 22.73 -18.35 20.75
CA GLN A 751 23.95 -18.79 21.44
C GLN A 751 25.16 -17.94 21.06
N SER A 752 25.27 -17.51 19.80
CA SER A 752 26.36 -16.64 19.34
C SER A 752 26.34 -15.29 20.05
N ILE A 753 25.16 -14.71 20.30
CA ILE A 753 25.03 -13.45 21.05
C ILE A 753 25.32 -13.67 22.54
N VAL A 754 24.82 -14.75 23.13
CA VAL A 754 25.09 -15.11 24.53
C VAL A 754 26.60 -15.27 24.78
N ALA A 755 27.31 -15.88 23.83
CA ALA A 755 28.75 -16.07 23.90
C ALA A 755 29.55 -14.75 23.92
N LYS A 756 28.99 -13.64 23.43
CA LYS A 756 29.61 -12.30 23.53
C LYS A 756 29.70 -11.77 24.96
N GLY A 757 29.03 -12.39 25.93
CA GLY A 757 29.25 -12.13 27.36
C GLY A 757 28.46 -10.98 27.98
N PHE A 758 27.65 -10.24 27.22
CA PHE A 758 26.82 -9.14 27.74
C PHE A 758 25.31 -9.47 27.82
N VAL A 759 24.90 -10.68 27.44
CA VAL A 759 23.51 -11.15 27.60
C VAL A 759 23.32 -11.78 28.98
N ASP A 760 22.22 -11.42 29.63
CA ASP A 760 21.69 -12.18 30.76
C ASP A 760 20.96 -13.43 30.24
N ALA A 761 21.70 -14.54 30.13
CA ALA A 761 21.18 -15.80 29.60
C ALA A 761 20.03 -16.39 30.42
N LYS A 762 19.79 -15.93 31.65
CA LYS A 762 18.63 -16.36 32.46
C LYS A 762 17.38 -15.56 32.15
N ASN A 763 17.51 -14.39 31.53
CA ASN A 763 16.42 -13.46 31.25
C ASN A 763 16.35 -13.18 29.75
N MET A 764 16.01 -14.22 28.99
CA MET A 764 15.74 -14.14 27.56
C MET A 764 14.29 -14.47 27.23
N ALA A 765 13.72 -13.86 26.19
CA ALA A 765 12.40 -14.19 25.68
C ALA A 765 12.39 -14.33 24.15
N ILE A 766 11.37 -14.99 23.64
CA ILE A 766 11.06 -15.04 22.20
C ILE A 766 9.70 -14.42 21.90
N GLN A 767 9.57 -13.80 20.73
CA GLN A 767 8.29 -13.32 20.24
C GLN A 767 8.19 -13.46 18.73
N GLY A 768 7.00 -13.82 18.26
CA GLY A 768 6.69 -13.89 16.84
C GLY A 768 5.18 -13.78 16.60
N GLN A 769 4.79 -13.39 15.40
CA GLN A 769 3.40 -13.33 14.96
C GLN A 769 3.21 -14.20 13.72
N SER A 770 2.03 -14.79 13.53
CA SER A 770 1.67 -15.61 12.38
C SER A 770 2.64 -16.79 12.24
N TRP A 771 3.41 -16.84 11.15
CA TRP A 771 4.49 -17.81 11.00
C TRP A 771 5.53 -17.77 12.13
N GLY A 772 5.91 -16.57 12.57
CA GLY A 772 6.73 -16.39 13.77
C GLY A 772 6.03 -16.90 15.04
N GLY A 773 4.70 -16.83 15.10
CA GLY A 773 3.90 -17.40 16.20
C GLY A 773 3.94 -18.93 16.22
N TYR A 774 3.84 -19.56 15.05
CA TYR A 774 4.10 -21.00 14.88
C TYR A 774 5.51 -21.38 15.36
N GLN A 775 6.52 -20.63 14.93
CA GLN A 775 7.91 -20.88 15.31
C GLN A 775 8.13 -20.72 16.81
N VAL A 776 7.53 -19.71 17.45
CA VAL A 776 7.54 -19.57 18.92
C VAL A 776 6.93 -20.81 19.57
N ALA A 777 5.73 -21.22 19.14
CA ALA A 777 5.05 -22.39 19.68
C ALA A 777 5.87 -23.68 19.49
N TYR A 778 6.55 -23.84 18.35
CA TYR A 778 7.44 -24.97 18.12
C TYR A 778 8.66 -24.93 19.04
N LEU A 779 9.40 -23.82 19.08
CA LEU A 779 10.66 -23.72 19.83
C LEU A 779 10.49 -23.98 21.33
N ILE A 780 9.42 -23.47 21.95
CA ILE A 780 9.18 -23.71 23.39
C ILE A 780 8.87 -25.17 23.75
N THR A 781 8.56 -26.01 22.76
CA THR A 781 8.42 -27.47 22.96
C THR A 781 9.76 -28.21 22.82
N GLN A 782 10.78 -27.56 22.25
CA GLN A 782 12.09 -28.14 21.95
C GLN A 782 13.21 -27.64 22.86
N THR A 783 13.00 -26.53 23.59
CA THR A 783 14.02 -25.96 24.49
C THR A 783 13.42 -25.15 25.64
N ASP A 784 14.12 -25.17 26.78
CA ASP A 784 13.82 -24.37 27.98
C ASP A 784 14.73 -23.11 28.07
N MET A 785 15.37 -22.70 26.96
CA MET A 785 16.32 -21.58 26.94
C MET A 785 15.69 -20.22 27.27
N PHE A 786 14.38 -20.06 27.08
CA PHE A 786 13.68 -18.79 27.21
C PHE A 786 12.83 -18.75 28.49
N LYS A 787 12.86 -17.61 29.18
CA LYS A 787 12.11 -17.38 30.42
C LYS A 787 10.66 -16.97 30.17
N ALA A 788 10.35 -16.44 28.99
CA ALA A 788 9.00 -16.07 28.58
C ALA A 788 8.86 -16.12 27.05
N ALA A 789 7.64 -16.32 26.55
CA ALA A 789 7.35 -16.37 25.12
C ALA A 789 6.09 -15.57 24.75
N GLY A 790 6.09 -14.90 23.61
CA GLY A 790 4.93 -14.24 23.01
C GLY A 790 4.55 -14.85 21.66
N ALA A 791 3.41 -15.54 21.57
CA ALA A 791 2.94 -16.19 20.36
C ALA A 791 1.71 -15.46 19.78
N GLY A 792 1.90 -14.66 18.73
CA GLY A 792 0.82 -13.98 18.01
C GLY A 792 0.26 -14.84 16.88
N ALA A 793 -1.07 -15.01 16.81
CA ALA A 793 -1.81 -15.79 15.82
C ALA A 793 -1.09 -17.10 15.41
N PRO A 794 -0.71 -17.97 16.36
CA PRO A 794 0.10 -19.16 16.06
C PRO A 794 -0.74 -20.21 15.32
N VAL A 795 -0.08 -20.99 14.46
CA VAL A 795 -0.58 -22.31 14.04
C VAL A 795 0.09 -23.33 14.96
N VAL A 796 -0.70 -24.13 15.68
CA VAL A 796 -0.17 -25.17 16.59
C VAL A 796 -0.51 -26.59 16.15
N ASN A 797 -1.50 -26.71 15.27
CA ASN A 797 -1.99 -27.97 14.76
C ASN A 797 -2.19 -27.86 13.25
N MET A 798 -1.15 -28.20 12.50
CA MET A 798 -1.18 -28.19 11.05
C MET A 798 -2.21 -29.20 10.49
N THR A 799 -2.59 -30.24 11.24
CA THR A 799 -3.61 -31.20 10.78
C THR A 799 -5.00 -30.58 10.75
N SER A 800 -5.44 -29.93 11.83
CA SER A 800 -6.76 -29.27 11.86
C SER A 800 -6.78 -28.02 10.98
N ALA A 801 -5.66 -27.30 10.91
CA ALA A 801 -5.54 -26.09 10.13
C ALA A 801 -5.37 -26.34 8.62
N TYR A 802 -5.01 -27.55 8.18
CA TYR A 802 -4.91 -27.95 6.77
C TYR A 802 -6.29 -27.98 6.09
N GLY A 803 -7.28 -28.60 6.74
CA GLY A 803 -8.67 -28.65 6.25
C GLY A 803 -9.48 -27.37 6.50
N GLY A 804 -8.83 -26.31 6.99
CA GLY A 804 -9.49 -25.04 7.31
C GLY A 804 -9.62 -24.11 6.10
N ILE A 805 -10.32 -22.99 6.33
CA ILE A 805 -10.52 -21.92 5.35
C ILE A 805 -9.67 -20.71 5.74
N ARG A 806 -9.05 -20.06 4.75
CA ARG A 806 -8.48 -18.73 4.88
C ARG A 806 -9.60 -17.71 4.66
N TRP A 807 -10.36 -17.41 5.72
CA TRP A 807 -11.59 -16.61 5.64
C TRP A 807 -11.43 -15.23 5.02
N GLY A 808 -10.22 -14.66 4.98
CA GLY A 808 -9.94 -13.39 4.29
C GLY A 808 -10.15 -13.49 2.77
N THR A 809 -9.72 -14.60 2.15
CA THR A 809 -9.92 -14.86 0.70
C THR A 809 -11.03 -15.88 0.42
N GLY A 810 -11.49 -16.61 1.43
CA GLY A 810 -12.42 -17.73 1.27
C GLY A 810 -11.76 -19.02 0.75
N MET A 811 -10.47 -18.98 0.44
CA MET A 811 -9.75 -20.14 -0.11
C MET A 811 -9.57 -21.24 0.94
N SER A 812 -9.45 -22.48 0.46
CA SER A 812 -8.85 -23.57 1.23
C SER A 812 -7.42 -23.22 1.63
N ARG A 813 -6.96 -23.75 2.76
CA ARG A 813 -5.60 -23.52 3.26
C ARG A 813 -4.58 -24.53 2.76
N MET A 814 -4.99 -25.54 1.99
CA MET A 814 -4.13 -26.67 1.59
C MET A 814 -2.83 -26.20 0.88
N PHE A 815 -2.92 -25.22 -0.04
CA PHE A 815 -1.77 -24.64 -0.73
C PHE A 815 -0.71 -24.05 0.24
N GLN A 816 -1.13 -23.56 1.41
CA GLN A 816 -0.23 -22.98 2.41
C GLN A 816 0.71 -24.02 2.99
N TYR A 817 0.19 -25.24 3.17
CA TYR A 817 0.94 -26.35 3.73
C TYR A 817 1.71 -27.11 2.67
N GLU A 818 1.08 -27.35 1.52
CA GLU A 818 1.66 -28.15 0.46
C GLU A 818 2.76 -27.41 -0.28
N GLN A 819 2.55 -26.12 -0.60
CA GLN A 819 3.38 -25.41 -1.58
C GLN A 819 4.14 -24.21 -1.02
N THR A 820 3.57 -23.48 -0.06
CA THR A 820 4.11 -22.17 0.36
C THR A 820 4.66 -22.21 1.78
N GLN A 821 4.17 -21.35 2.68
CA GLN A 821 4.86 -20.99 3.93
C GLN A 821 5.11 -22.16 4.88
N SER A 822 4.24 -23.18 4.97
CA SER A 822 4.52 -24.35 5.84
C SER A 822 5.40 -25.40 5.19
N ARG A 823 5.65 -25.31 3.88
CA ARG A 823 6.71 -26.05 3.19
C ARG A 823 6.65 -27.58 3.35
N ILE A 824 5.49 -28.18 3.66
CA ILE A 824 5.39 -29.62 3.91
C ILE A 824 5.68 -30.42 2.62
N GLY A 825 5.31 -29.88 1.46
CA GLY A 825 5.67 -30.44 0.16
C GLY A 825 4.91 -31.71 -0.21
N GLY A 826 3.66 -31.84 0.25
CA GLY A 826 2.76 -32.95 -0.03
C GLY A 826 1.51 -32.86 0.84
N THR A 827 0.46 -33.57 0.45
CA THR A 827 -0.83 -33.57 1.17
C THR A 827 -0.72 -34.19 2.56
N LEU A 828 -1.74 -33.96 3.40
CA LEU A 828 -1.84 -34.59 4.73
C LEU A 828 -1.79 -36.12 4.68
N TRP A 829 -2.31 -36.72 3.61
CA TRP A 829 -2.35 -38.18 3.44
C TRP A 829 -1.04 -38.77 2.92
N GLU A 830 -0.27 -38.00 2.13
CA GLU A 830 1.03 -38.42 1.62
C GLU A 830 2.14 -38.28 2.68
N LYS A 831 2.07 -37.23 3.50
CA LYS A 831 3.10 -36.92 4.51
C LYS A 831 2.55 -36.76 5.93
N PRO A 832 1.71 -37.68 6.46
CA PRO A 832 1.03 -37.50 7.75
C PRO A 832 2.00 -37.26 8.91
N VAL A 833 3.17 -37.90 8.91
CA VAL A 833 4.21 -37.73 9.94
C VAL A 833 4.77 -36.31 9.94
N TYR A 834 4.98 -35.69 8.77
CA TYR A 834 5.50 -34.32 8.67
C TYR A 834 4.52 -33.31 9.27
N TYR A 835 3.21 -33.50 9.06
CA TYR A 835 2.20 -32.64 9.69
C TYR A 835 2.16 -32.81 11.21
N LEU A 836 2.33 -34.04 11.72
CA LEU A 836 2.37 -34.31 13.17
C LEU A 836 3.63 -33.73 13.82
N GLU A 837 4.81 -33.99 13.25
CA GLU A 837 6.11 -33.53 13.78
C GLU A 837 6.24 -32.01 13.77
N ASN A 838 5.69 -31.35 12.75
CA ASN A 838 5.66 -29.89 12.68
C ASN A 838 4.46 -29.28 13.42
N SER A 839 3.64 -30.03 14.16
CA SER A 839 2.51 -29.49 14.94
C SER A 839 2.87 -29.39 16.44
N PRO A 840 3.17 -28.18 16.96
CA PRO A 840 3.54 -27.98 18.36
C PRO A 840 2.54 -28.54 19.37
N LEU A 841 1.25 -28.58 19.01
CA LEU A 841 0.17 -29.07 19.89
C LEU A 841 0.50 -30.44 20.50
N PHE A 842 1.08 -31.36 19.73
CA PHE A 842 1.38 -32.72 20.17
C PHE A 842 2.60 -32.82 21.11
N PHE A 843 3.28 -31.70 21.34
CA PHE A 843 4.45 -31.61 22.22
C PHE A 843 4.29 -30.55 23.32
N MET A 844 3.06 -30.05 23.53
CA MET A 844 2.76 -29.01 24.52
C MET A 844 3.07 -29.44 25.96
N ASP A 845 3.09 -30.74 26.24
CA ASP A 845 3.49 -31.33 27.54
C ASP A 845 4.95 -31.05 27.91
N ARG A 846 5.78 -30.65 26.94
CA ARG A 846 7.18 -30.27 27.13
C ARG A 846 7.37 -28.80 27.51
N VAL A 847 6.36 -27.96 27.32
CA VAL A 847 6.47 -26.52 27.53
C VAL A 847 6.58 -26.22 29.03
N LYS A 848 7.66 -25.51 29.41
CA LYS A 848 7.85 -24.95 30.76
C LYS A 848 7.92 -23.43 30.78
N THR A 849 7.88 -22.81 29.60
CA THR A 849 8.02 -21.37 29.40
C THR A 849 6.64 -20.71 29.52
N PRO A 850 6.44 -19.71 30.40
CA PRO A 850 5.24 -18.88 30.41
C PRO A 850 4.95 -18.23 29.05
N VAL A 851 3.69 -18.29 28.60
CA VAL A 851 3.32 -17.84 27.24
C VAL A 851 2.22 -16.78 27.25
N LEU A 852 2.47 -15.65 26.57
CA LEU A 852 1.43 -14.70 26.16
C LEU A 852 1.00 -15.01 24.73
N ILE A 853 -0.24 -15.47 24.56
CA ILE A 853 -0.86 -15.74 23.27
C ILE A 853 -1.72 -14.53 22.90
N MET A 854 -1.60 -14.06 21.67
CA MET A 854 -2.50 -13.03 21.13
C MET A 854 -3.10 -13.56 19.84
N HIS A 855 -4.42 -13.63 19.72
CA HIS A 855 -5.09 -14.07 18.50
C HIS A 855 -6.51 -13.48 18.50
N ASN A 856 -6.98 -12.99 17.35
CA ASN A 856 -8.26 -12.31 17.24
C ASN A 856 -9.34 -13.24 16.68
N ASP A 857 -10.61 -12.93 16.95
CA ASP A 857 -11.73 -13.80 16.59
C ASP A 857 -12.21 -13.67 15.14
N GLU A 858 -11.86 -12.57 14.46
CA GLU A 858 -12.13 -12.36 13.04
C GLU A 858 -10.87 -12.52 12.17
N ASP A 859 -9.86 -13.24 12.65
CA ASP A 859 -8.63 -13.52 11.91
C ASP A 859 -8.92 -14.29 10.61
N GLY A 860 -8.82 -13.59 9.48
CA GLY A 860 -9.03 -14.13 8.15
C GLY A 860 -7.85 -14.93 7.59
N SER A 861 -6.70 -14.92 8.26
CA SER A 861 -5.45 -15.52 7.78
C SER A 861 -5.03 -16.76 8.55
N VAL A 862 -5.32 -16.89 9.85
CA VAL A 862 -5.06 -18.10 10.67
C VAL A 862 -6.32 -18.41 11.49
N PRO A 863 -6.85 -19.65 11.46
CA PRO A 863 -8.05 -20.00 12.20
C PRO A 863 -7.88 -19.68 13.69
N TRP A 864 -8.75 -18.82 14.22
CA TRP A 864 -8.80 -18.42 15.63
C TRP A 864 -8.68 -19.59 16.62
N TYR A 865 -9.26 -20.74 16.27
CA TYR A 865 -9.17 -21.96 17.08
C TYR A 865 -7.75 -22.44 17.34
N GLN A 866 -6.75 -22.08 16.53
CA GLN A 866 -5.35 -22.45 16.81
C GLN A 866 -4.81 -21.78 18.09
N GLY A 867 -5.14 -20.51 18.33
CA GLY A 867 -4.82 -19.84 19.60
C GLY A 867 -5.56 -20.46 20.79
N ILE A 868 -6.82 -20.85 20.59
CA ILE A 868 -7.61 -21.57 21.61
C ILE A 868 -7.00 -22.95 21.91
N GLU A 869 -6.65 -23.73 20.90
CA GLU A 869 -6.04 -25.07 21.03
C GLU A 869 -4.77 -24.98 21.88
N MET A 870 -3.90 -24.01 21.59
CA MET A 870 -2.69 -23.75 22.36
C MET A 870 -2.99 -23.40 23.82
N PHE A 871 -3.86 -22.41 24.06
CA PHE A 871 -4.20 -21.96 25.41
C PHE A 871 -4.83 -23.07 26.24
N MET A 872 -5.77 -23.83 25.67
CA MET A 872 -6.47 -24.90 26.37
C MET A 872 -5.54 -26.08 26.68
N ALA A 873 -4.60 -26.40 25.79
CA ALA A 873 -3.57 -27.41 26.06
C ALA A 873 -2.68 -27.01 27.25
N LEU A 874 -2.10 -25.81 27.22
CA LEU A 874 -1.25 -25.30 28.29
C LEU A 874 -2.01 -25.20 29.63
N LYS A 875 -3.25 -24.72 29.58
CA LYS A 875 -4.12 -24.66 30.77
C LYS A 875 -4.36 -26.05 31.36
N ARG A 876 -4.63 -27.05 30.52
CA ARG A 876 -4.84 -28.45 30.98
C ARG A 876 -3.59 -29.03 31.63
N LEU A 877 -2.42 -28.61 31.16
CA LEU A 877 -1.08 -29.00 31.64
C LEU A 877 -0.58 -28.14 32.81
N HIS A 878 -1.41 -27.23 33.32
CA HIS A 878 -1.07 -26.30 34.41
C HIS A 878 0.15 -25.42 34.12
N GLN A 879 0.40 -25.10 32.85
CA GLN A 879 1.45 -24.16 32.45
C GLN A 879 0.92 -22.72 32.44
N PRO A 880 1.71 -21.73 32.92
CA PRO A 880 1.31 -20.31 32.87
C PRO A 880 1.10 -19.84 31.43
N ALA A 881 -0.13 -19.47 31.10
CA ALA A 881 -0.48 -18.95 29.78
C ALA A 881 -1.60 -17.92 29.87
N TRP A 882 -1.58 -16.94 28.98
CA TRP A 882 -2.61 -15.92 28.82
C TRP A 882 -3.02 -15.83 27.36
N LEU A 883 -4.31 -15.64 27.09
CA LEU A 883 -4.84 -15.43 25.74
C LEU A 883 -5.48 -14.05 25.65
N LEU A 884 -4.87 -13.16 24.85
CA LEU A 884 -5.41 -11.85 24.50
C LEU A 884 -6.22 -11.98 23.21
N GLN A 885 -7.53 -11.73 23.33
CA GLN A 885 -8.47 -11.72 22.21
C GLN A 885 -9.02 -10.30 22.01
N TYR A 886 -8.73 -9.66 20.89
CA TYR A 886 -9.35 -8.39 20.51
C TYR A 886 -10.52 -8.67 19.57
N ASN A 887 -11.74 -8.42 20.05
CA ASN A 887 -12.94 -8.72 19.29
C ASN A 887 -13.11 -7.81 18.07
N GLY A 888 -13.44 -8.41 16.93
CA GLY A 888 -13.66 -7.70 15.66
C GLY A 888 -12.37 -7.18 15.02
N GLU A 889 -11.22 -7.74 15.39
CA GLU A 889 -9.94 -7.48 14.73
C GLU A 889 -9.55 -8.67 13.86
N ASP A 890 -8.87 -8.38 12.75
CA ASP A 890 -8.35 -9.38 11.82
C ASP A 890 -6.99 -9.94 12.31
N HIS A 891 -6.22 -10.55 11.43
CA HIS A 891 -4.93 -11.19 11.70
C HIS A 891 -3.89 -10.30 12.40
N ASN A 892 -3.88 -9.01 12.07
CA ASN A 892 -3.11 -7.98 12.75
C ASN A 892 -4.06 -6.92 13.28
N LEU A 893 -3.72 -6.29 14.39
CA LEU A 893 -4.53 -5.20 14.94
C LEU A 893 -4.50 -3.99 14.02
N VAL A 894 -5.67 -3.58 13.55
CA VAL A 894 -5.88 -2.40 12.71
C VAL A 894 -6.25 -1.21 13.58
N GLN A 895 -7.13 -1.40 14.57
CA GLN A 895 -7.61 -0.27 15.38
C GLN A 895 -6.52 0.22 16.33
N ARG A 896 -6.13 1.49 16.21
CA ARG A 896 -5.06 2.12 17.02
C ARG A 896 -5.26 1.93 18.53
N LYS A 897 -6.49 1.97 19.03
CA LYS A 897 -6.81 1.76 20.45
C LYS A 897 -6.39 0.36 20.95
N ASN A 898 -6.62 -0.68 20.14
CA ASN A 898 -6.29 -2.05 20.48
C ASN A 898 -4.77 -2.25 20.38
N ARG A 899 -4.12 -1.65 19.38
CA ARG A 899 -2.66 -1.62 19.26
C ARG A 899 -1.98 -0.96 20.47
N LYS A 900 -2.57 0.13 21.01
CA LYS A 900 -2.09 0.79 22.23
C LYS A 900 -2.23 -0.13 23.44
N ASP A 901 -3.38 -0.80 23.61
CA ASP A 901 -3.58 -1.77 24.70
C ASP A 901 -2.58 -2.95 24.63
N LEU A 902 -2.37 -3.53 23.43
CA LEU A 902 -1.39 -4.61 23.25
C LEU A 902 0.02 -4.16 23.61
N SER A 903 0.39 -2.93 23.25
CA SER A 903 1.73 -2.38 23.56
C SER A 903 2.01 -2.40 25.07
N VAL A 904 1.02 -2.02 25.87
CA VAL A 904 1.11 -2.02 27.34
C VAL A 904 1.17 -3.44 27.89
N ARG A 905 0.28 -4.33 27.44
CA ARG A 905 0.25 -5.72 27.95
C ARG A 905 1.52 -6.49 27.59
N LEU A 906 2.03 -6.29 26.39
CA LEU A 906 3.25 -6.93 25.91
C LEU A 906 4.48 -6.45 26.69
N SER A 907 4.61 -5.15 26.95
CA SER A 907 5.72 -4.62 27.74
C SER A 907 5.65 -5.09 29.20
N GLN A 908 4.48 -5.03 29.83
CA GLN A 908 4.29 -5.50 31.20
C GLN A 908 4.59 -7.00 31.36
N PHE A 909 4.15 -7.83 30.42
CA PHE A 909 4.43 -9.26 30.44
C PHE A 909 5.93 -9.55 30.42
N PHE A 910 6.67 -8.93 29.50
CA PHE A 910 8.12 -9.15 29.42
C PHE A 910 8.89 -8.49 30.57
N ASP A 911 8.50 -7.29 31.02
CA ASP A 911 9.14 -6.63 32.18
C ASP A 911 8.98 -7.46 33.47
N HIS A 912 7.82 -8.09 33.68
CA HIS A 912 7.62 -9.00 34.81
C HIS A 912 8.62 -10.16 34.78
N TYR A 913 8.71 -10.87 33.65
CA TYR A 913 9.56 -12.06 33.56
C TYR A 913 11.04 -11.73 33.45
N LEU A 914 11.43 -10.74 32.65
CA LEU A 914 12.83 -10.49 32.31
C LEU A 914 13.51 -9.49 33.24
N LYS A 915 12.76 -8.59 33.88
CA LYS A 915 13.28 -7.58 34.80
C LYS A 915 12.79 -7.72 36.24
N GLY A 916 11.86 -8.63 36.51
CA GLY A 916 11.32 -8.83 37.84
C GLY A 916 10.38 -7.71 38.30
N ALA A 917 9.76 -6.98 37.37
CA ALA A 917 8.67 -6.06 37.73
C ALA A 917 7.51 -6.83 38.40
N PRO A 918 6.74 -6.23 39.32
CA PRO A 918 5.55 -6.87 39.86
C PRO A 918 4.57 -7.26 38.74
N ALA A 919 3.81 -8.32 38.94
CA ALA A 919 2.85 -8.76 37.92
C ALA A 919 1.74 -7.70 37.77
N PRO A 920 1.27 -7.40 36.54
CA PRO A 920 0.10 -6.56 36.36
C PRO A 920 -1.18 -7.32 36.76
N LEU A 921 -2.18 -6.60 37.29
CA LEU A 921 -3.43 -7.20 37.76
C LEU A 921 -4.20 -7.97 36.67
N TRP A 922 -4.03 -7.60 35.39
CA TRP A 922 -4.63 -8.37 34.31
C TRP A 922 -4.01 -9.78 34.16
N MET A 923 -2.76 -9.98 34.58
CA MET A 923 -2.11 -11.30 34.56
C MET A 923 -2.54 -12.16 35.74
N SER A 924 -2.58 -11.60 36.95
CA SER A 924 -2.84 -12.36 38.17
C SER A 924 -4.33 -12.57 38.44
N GLU A 925 -5.17 -11.57 38.17
CA GLU A 925 -6.61 -11.65 38.43
C GLU A 925 -7.46 -11.88 37.17
N GLY A 926 -6.89 -11.66 35.98
CA GLY A 926 -7.64 -11.64 34.72
C GLY A 926 -8.60 -10.45 34.62
N LEU A 927 -9.30 -10.34 33.47
CA LEU A 927 -10.31 -9.30 33.21
C LEU A 927 -11.69 -9.94 32.94
N PRO A 928 -12.56 -10.09 33.95
CA PRO A 928 -13.90 -10.64 33.78
C PRO A 928 -14.73 -9.86 32.75
N ALA A 929 -15.57 -10.56 31.97
CA ALA A 929 -16.40 -9.95 30.93
C ALA A 929 -17.27 -8.78 31.45
N VAL A 930 -17.78 -8.88 32.68
CA VAL A 930 -18.58 -7.83 33.34
C VAL A 930 -17.80 -6.55 33.69
N GLN A 931 -16.46 -6.62 33.68
CA GLN A 931 -15.54 -5.49 33.92
C GLN A 931 -14.97 -4.90 32.62
N LYS A 932 -15.17 -5.56 31.47
CA LYS A 932 -14.69 -5.09 30.18
C LYS A 932 -15.26 -3.69 29.86
N GLY A 933 -14.37 -2.78 29.44
CA GLY A 933 -14.72 -1.38 29.18
C GLY A 933 -14.92 -0.52 30.44
N LYS A 934 -14.82 -1.09 31.65
CA LYS A 934 -14.86 -0.36 32.92
C LYS A 934 -13.47 -0.20 33.54
N THR A 935 -12.59 -1.18 33.36
CA THR A 935 -11.17 -1.14 33.75
C THR A 935 -10.32 -1.91 32.73
N LEU A 936 -9.03 -1.58 32.65
CA LEU A 936 -8.04 -2.26 31.82
C LEU A 936 -7.12 -3.18 32.63
N LYS A 937 -7.10 -3.02 33.96
CA LYS A 937 -6.24 -3.71 34.92
C LYS A 937 -4.74 -3.62 34.60
N TYR A 938 -4.27 -2.43 34.25
CA TYR A 938 -2.85 -2.16 33.97
C TYR A 938 -2.03 -1.94 35.23
N GLU A 939 -2.67 -1.74 36.38
CA GLU A 939 -2.03 -1.57 37.67
C GLU A 939 -1.14 -2.78 38.00
N LEU A 940 -0.04 -2.54 38.71
CA LEU A 940 0.87 -3.58 39.16
C LEU A 940 0.49 -4.03 40.57
N GLU A 941 0.76 -5.29 40.90
CA GLU A 941 0.66 -5.79 42.27
C GLU A 941 1.58 -5.01 43.23
N ASP A 942 1.14 -4.87 44.48
CA ASP A 942 1.82 -4.15 45.56
C ASP A 942 3.12 -4.82 46.04
#